data_AF-A0A2H0DGM1-F1
#
_entry.id   AF-A0A2H0DGM1-F1
#
_cell.length_a   1.000
_cell.length_b   1.000
_cell.length_c   1.000
_cell.angle_alpha   90.00
_cell.angle_beta   90.00
_cell.angle_gamma   90.00
#
_symmetry.space_group_name_H-M   'P 1'
#
loop_
_entity.id
_entity.type
_entity.pdbx_description
1 polymer ?
#
loop_
_entity_poly.entity_id
_entity_poly.type
_entity_poly.pdbx_seq_one_letter_code
_entity_poly.pdbx_strand_id
1 'polypeptide(L)'
;MSQCIESHPLKIQDQVNVLQCPTVVRFADLNQADNQWISNHFYLNKEIQQHIQVIQQCFQQSHGGGIFVIGAYGTGKSHFLAYLIQQIQFQQLIPSPQQVIYLSLLNYPSEQTLESIVNQVIGLESLNASRTENWQKYQQQHPQGILLVMDELSEFLRSKSSSQAFTEDIRFLQFMGEWGQSEAFWLLAAMQEQIEHTGDLELNLYRKIKDRFPIRLLLTANHFGDLLCHHLLQKKSGYDEAVSLLLTRWLPLYPQHQKEVAQLHQYYPLHPLTIRLMEEVRDSFSQTRGMVEFVMVQMLGDEAREIPSFQQRHWGEILSPDFIVDHFKDLFELQPDFLPLSQKLFPFYREHFATLFPNTERQKLAKRLLKLLVLFYISPCRDTLTVQDACYCLLVSVSQLQPEKNHQIIASIFEQLHQQGRYIEKHGNGYRLNLKQDIGAQFEKQLAHHITDLPTNKRILFEESLEGLTQKDFALLQLPCQQWQSYQVHWHFHPRQLTLCLGNAPWPENTHLKLRIALPWQPFEKSAAKGVFDHPSYFILQPATLHFDDDLKQLVALQRMQQHPLSQALAQRVKSQLTHQRQLFIAQLQNAYLQAKLYHQSGQQIQHTTGQLDRFETFIEQVGVTLFRHCFPGFERFAPSHGPLPQAAYVELMHLAQEQDILQYQSSSYLGLIREAYWLPMGLIQRQGKCYKVTPQLGNHQLVKRLQPLLERDPSPKVIHEDLAQPILGLLEDQINLLLIFLLLQGELEITRLKQSYRSLFETLPNLLQYDQVCLSYGLNSTEAEHLKKLLLASELKTPKQWTSLTQKQSITSLQEFAKSHLDTLRKAREQLQQLVSVPAMARGLQQVIEQWKPLLQDVQPFEAWQQFIYEVGVLEDFIEADIEAMALAEFCSRHFNESKRYLHLLSNLHPFMENRHDLPEQWHLLLSDEWQQSFANWQHWLKNFSQFYQEYQTQYQEAHDQWWSTLDITFLQWQPPEIAELQQLNLSKRLESIRELQQQSQQWLCQQCSDLSYQPCCKCGFDFCHVEKFTTIQQQCLQQIERVEIEIKRFFAQTQI
;
A
#
# COMPACT_ATOMS: atom_id res chain seq x y z
N MET A 1 -10.90 46.97 -11.83
CA MET A 1 -10.57 48.42 -11.71
C MET A 1 -9.06 48.48 -11.52
N SER A 2 -8.26 48.44 -12.59
CA SER A 2 -8.02 49.48 -13.62
C SER A 2 -7.23 50.67 -13.05
N GLN A 3 -5.93 50.69 -13.43
CA GLN A 3 -5.00 51.84 -13.53
C GLN A 3 -4.66 52.66 -12.28
N CYS A 4 -3.39 53.12 -12.26
CA CYS A 4 -2.69 54.10 -11.38
C CYS A 4 -1.54 53.41 -10.61
N ILE A 5 -0.25 53.71 -10.72
CA ILE A 5 0.56 54.79 -11.30
C ILE A 5 1.94 54.15 -11.59
N GLU A 6 2.57 54.46 -12.72
CA GLU A 6 4.05 54.34 -12.84
C GLU A 6 4.65 55.31 -11.82
N SER A 7 4.82 54.87 -10.58
CA SER A 7 5.54 55.64 -9.57
C SER A 7 7.01 55.47 -9.90
N HIS A 8 7.69 56.59 -10.18
CA HIS A 8 9.14 56.62 -10.08
C HIS A 8 9.55 55.91 -8.79
N PRO A 9 10.49 54.95 -8.83
CA PRO A 9 10.83 54.18 -7.65
C PRO A 9 11.35 55.14 -6.59
N LEU A 10 10.54 55.33 -5.54
CA LEU A 10 10.80 56.24 -4.43
C LEU A 10 12.26 56.09 -4.00
N LYS A 11 13.03 57.17 -3.98
CA LYS A 11 14.41 57.17 -3.50
C LYS A 11 14.46 57.53 -2.03
N ILE A 12 15.57 57.20 -1.37
CA ILE A 12 15.80 57.56 0.03
C ILE A 12 15.75 59.09 0.23
N GLN A 13 16.35 59.87 -0.67
CA GLN A 13 16.30 61.33 -0.65
C GLN A 13 14.88 61.92 -0.70
N ASP A 14 13.89 61.19 -1.23
CA ASP A 14 12.53 61.68 -1.39
C ASP A 14 11.79 61.76 -0.03
N GLN A 15 12.27 61.03 0.97
CA GLN A 15 11.69 60.94 2.32
C GLN A 15 12.66 61.36 3.44
N VAL A 16 13.97 61.34 3.19
CA VAL A 16 15.01 61.69 4.17
C VAL A 16 16.01 62.67 3.57
N ASN A 17 16.09 63.86 4.15
CA ASN A 17 17.18 64.81 3.90
C ASN A 17 18.30 64.58 4.91
N VAL A 18 19.55 64.85 4.52
CA VAL A 18 20.71 64.76 5.41
C VAL A 18 21.24 66.16 5.63
N LEU A 19 21.29 66.58 6.88
CA LEU A 19 21.79 67.91 7.23
C LEU A 19 23.32 67.91 7.19
N GLN A 20 23.90 68.79 6.38
CA GLN A 20 25.34 69.00 6.36
C GLN A 20 25.79 69.81 7.57
N CYS A 21 26.51 69.16 8.49
CA CYS A 21 27.15 69.81 9.62
C CYS A 21 28.65 69.49 9.65
N PRO A 22 29.49 70.41 10.15
CA PRO A 22 30.88 70.09 10.46
C PRO A 22 30.95 68.87 11.40
N THR A 23 31.77 67.88 11.06
CA THR A 23 31.92 66.65 11.84
C THR A 23 32.79 66.83 13.09
N VAL A 24 33.53 67.93 13.16
CA VAL A 24 34.45 68.28 14.26
C VAL A 24 34.22 69.73 14.68
N VAL A 25 34.08 69.96 15.98
CA VAL A 25 33.95 71.29 16.58
C VAL A 25 35.23 71.66 17.33
N ARG A 26 35.77 72.85 17.09
CA ARG A 26 36.94 73.39 17.80
C ARG A 26 36.56 74.66 18.55
N PHE A 27 37.18 74.91 19.70
CA PHE A 27 36.94 76.17 20.44
C PHE A 27 37.32 77.43 19.65
N ALA A 28 38.19 77.32 18.64
CA ALA A 28 38.47 78.42 17.72
C ALA A 28 37.23 78.84 16.91
N ASP A 29 36.27 77.94 16.69
CA ASP A 29 35.04 78.20 15.94
C ASP A 29 34.10 79.16 16.69
N LEU A 30 34.20 79.24 18.03
CA LEU A 30 33.44 80.20 18.85
C LEU A 30 33.79 81.66 18.53
N ASN A 31 35.01 81.92 18.04
CA ASN A 31 35.49 83.26 17.73
C ASN A 31 35.25 83.68 16.27
N GLN A 32 34.66 82.80 15.44
CA GLN A 32 34.37 83.10 14.04
C GLN A 32 33.07 83.90 13.90
N ALA A 33 32.95 84.67 12.81
CA ALA A 33 31.75 85.49 12.54
C ALA A 33 30.48 84.65 12.31
N ASP A 34 30.63 83.43 11.79
CA ASP A 34 29.57 82.45 11.62
C ASP A 34 29.69 81.36 12.71
N ASN A 35 29.59 81.73 13.98
CA ASN A 35 29.64 80.77 15.09
C ASN A 35 28.25 80.21 15.45
N GLN A 36 27.16 80.77 14.89
CA GLN A 36 25.79 80.43 15.26
C GLN A 36 25.43 78.97 14.92
N TRP A 37 26.11 78.37 13.95
CA TRP A 37 25.91 76.96 13.60
C TRP A 37 26.21 76.00 14.77
N ILE A 38 27.08 76.37 15.72
CA ILE A 38 27.41 75.53 16.89
C ILE A 38 26.14 75.28 17.70
N SER A 39 25.36 76.32 17.97
CA SER A 39 24.06 76.22 18.66
C SER A 39 22.96 75.65 17.77
N ASN A 40 22.89 76.07 16.50
CA ASN A 40 21.85 75.60 15.59
C ASN A 40 21.95 74.10 15.28
N HIS A 41 23.17 73.55 15.31
CA HIS A 41 23.45 72.15 15.01
C HIS A 41 23.63 71.25 16.26
N PHE A 42 23.50 71.80 17.47
CA PHE A 42 23.56 71.00 18.69
C PHE A 42 22.16 70.49 19.07
N TYR A 43 22.01 69.17 19.18
CA TYR A 43 20.72 68.57 19.54
C TYR A 43 20.53 68.44 21.05
N LEU A 44 19.51 69.09 21.60
CA LEU A 44 19.16 69.06 23.02
C LEU A 44 18.22 67.88 23.35
N ASN A 45 18.80 66.72 23.67
CA ASN A 45 18.01 65.61 24.21
C ASN A 45 17.70 65.79 25.70
N LYS A 46 16.85 64.92 26.27
CA LYS A 46 16.42 65.00 27.68
C LYS A 46 17.59 64.93 28.67
N GLU A 47 18.61 64.12 28.40
CA GLU A 47 19.78 63.94 29.26
C GLU A 47 20.68 65.18 29.24
N ILE A 48 20.93 65.75 28.05
CA ILE A 48 21.64 67.02 27.88
C ILE A 48 20.88 68.18 28.55
N GLN A 49 19.55 68.20 28.46
CA GLN A 49 18.73 69.18 29.18
C GLN A 49 18.89 69.05 30.70
N GLN A 50 18.93 67.83 31.23
CA GLN A 50 19.23 67.59 32.65
C GLN A 50 20.64 68.05 33.02
N HIS A 51 21.64 67.80 32.17
CA HIS A 51 23.00 68.31 32.37
C HIS A 51 23.05 69.83 32.43
N ILE A 52 22.36 70.51 31.50
CA ILE A 52 22.24 71.97 31.49
C ILE A 52 21.56 72.47 32.77
N GLN A 53 20.50 71.81 33.23
CA GLN A 53 19.81 72.15 34.49
C GLN A 53 20.73 72.01 35.70
N VAL A 54 21.53 70.94 35.77
CA VAL A 54 22.52 70.76 36.83
C VAL A 54 23.55 71.90 36.80
N ILE A 55 24.07 72.26 35.62
CA ILE A 55 25.02 73.38 35.47
C ILE A 55 24.37 74.71 35.89
N GLN A 56 23.14 74.98 35.48
CA GLN A 56 22.39 76.19 35.88
C GLN A 56 22.23 76.28 37.40
N GLN A 57 21.85 75.18 38.05
CA GLN A 57 21.74 75.13 39.51
C GLN A 57 23.09 75.38 40.20
N CYS A 58 24.18 74.89 39.63
CA CYS A 58 25.52 75.11 40.16
C CYS A 58 25.95 76.57 40.05
N PHE A 59 25.59 77.27 38.98
CA PHE A 59 25.96 78.68 38.79
C PHE A 59 25.11 79.65 39.63
N GLN A 60 23.98 79.18 40.19
CA GLN A 60 23.14 79.97 41.11
C GLN A 60 23.63 79.94 42.56
N GLN A 61 24.56 79.06 42.90
CA GLN A 61 25.11 78.95 44.26
C GLN A 61 26.13 80.07 44.54
N SER A 62 26.31 80.43 45.81
CA SER A 62 27.27 81.47 46.23
C SER A 62 28.73 81.02 46.19
N HIS A 63 28.97 79.72 46.04
CA HIS A 63 30.27 79.11 45.79
C HIS A 63 30.17 78.27 44.51
N GLY A 64 31.31 78.04 43.88
CA GLY A 64 31.37 77.23 42.67
C GLY A 64 31.70 75.75 42.92
N GLY A 65 32.43 75.15 41.98
CA GLY A 65 32.80 73.74 42.05
C GLY A 65 33.32 73.17 40.73
N GLY A 66 33.87 71.95 40.80
CA GLY A 66 34.39 71.22 39.67
C GLY A 66 33.34 70.29 39.03
N ILE A 67 33.24 70.35 37.70
CA ILE A 67 32.33 69.57 36.86
C ILE A 67 33.14 68.83 35.80
N PHE A 68 32.96 67.51 35.72
CA PHE A 68 33.52 66.73 34.62
C PHE A 68 32.46 66.35 33.59
N VAL A 69 32.78 66.58 32.32
CA VAL A 69 32.04 66.06 31.17
C VAL A 69 32.75 64.81 30.68
N ILE A 70 32.20 63.64 31.00
CA ILE A 70 32.82 62.34 30.75
C ILE A 70 32.15 61.68 29.55
N GLY A 71 32.92 61.14 28.62
CA GLY A 71 32.38 60.33 27.53
C GLY A 71 33.47 59.76 26.65
N ALA A 72 33.19 58.71 25.89
CA ALA A 72 34.11 58.19 24.87
C ALA A 72 34.51 59.28 23.85
N TYR A 73 35.52 59.03 23.02
CA TYR A 73 35.84 59.95 21.91
C TYR A 73 34.57 60.30 21.11
N GLY A 74 34.50 61.40 20.37
CA GLY A 74 33.39 61.67 19.43
C GLY A 74 31.94 61.54 19.93
N THR A 75 31.69 61.50 21.25
CA THR A 75 30.34 61.58 21.86
C THR A 75 29.81 63.01 21.92
N GLY A 76 30.55 63.96 21.33
CA GLY A 76 30.17 65.38 21.28
C GLY A 76 30.63 66.21 22.47
N LYS A 77 31.61 65.76 23.29
CA LYS A 77 32.14 66.53 24.44
C LYS A 77 32.54 67.97 24.06
N SER A 78 33.41 68.13 23.06
CA SER A 78 33.84 69.45 22.59
C SER A 78 32.69 70.28 22.04
N HIS A 79 31.73 69.66 21.35
CA HIS A 79 30.52 70.35 20.85
C HIS A 79 29.62 70.80 22.00
N PHE A 80 29.42 69.97 23.02
CA PHE A 80 28.64 70.33 24.22
C PHE A 80 29.31 71.47 25.00
N LEU A 81 30.64 71.42 25.19
CA LEU A 81 31.37 72.51 25.84
C LEU A 81 31.28 73.81 25.03
N ALA A 82 31.48 73.76 23.72
CA ALA A 82 31.34 74.92 22.84
C ALA A 82 29.91 75.49 22.85
N TYR A 83 28.90 74.62 22.80
CA TYR A 83 27.50 74.98 22.94
C TYR A 83 27.24 75.72 24.26
N LEU A 84 27.70 75.18 25.39
CA LEU A 84 27.54 75.80 26.70
C LEU A 84 28.18 77.19 26.77
N ILE A 85 29.42 77.32 26.29
CA ILE A 85 30.13 78.61 26.26
C ILE A 85 29.32 79.64 25.46
N GLN A 86 28.84 79.25 24.28
CA GLN A 86 28.05 80.13 23.42
C GLN A 86 26.72 80.55 24.09
N GLN A 87 26.03 79.62 24.77
CA GLN A 87 24.78 79.92 25.47
C GLN A 87 24.97 80.85 26.68
N ILE A 88 26.11 80.75 27.36
CA ILE A 88 26.49 81.65 28.44
C ILE A 88 26.79 83.06 27.89
N GLN A 89 27.57 83.14 26.80
CA GLN A 89 27.90 84.42 26.14
C GLN A 89 26.66 85.17 25.63
N PHE A 90 25.65 84.45 25.12
CA PHE A 90 24.40 85.05 24.66
C PHE A 90 23.40 85.38 25.79
N GLN A 91 23.69 85.03 27.05
CA GLN A 91 22.81 85.21 28.22
C GLN A 91 21.41 84.59 28.08
N GLN A 92 21.24 83.59 27.22
CA GLN A 92 19.91 83.05 26.86
C GLN A 92 19.41 81.96 27.80
N LEU A 93 20.31 81.08 28.25
CA LEU A 93 19.91 79.85 28.95
C LEU A 93 20.55 79.69 30.33
N ILE A 94 21.68 80.33 30.64
CA ILE A 94 22.43 80.06 31.88
C ILE A 94 22.84 81.42 32.50
N PRO A 95 22.61 81.67 33.81
CA PRO A 95 23.09 82.89 34.45
C PRO A 95 24.61 83.00 34.31
N SER A 96 25.08 84.13 33.81
CA SER A 96 26.48 84.28 33.39
C SER A 96 27.39 84.57 34.58
N PRO A 97 28.48 83.80 34.77
CA PRO A 97 29.61 84.28 35.56
C PRO A 97 30.18 85.55 34.90
N GLN A 98 30.87 86.37 35.70
CA GLN A 98 31.45 87.63 35.22
C GLN A 98 32.51 87.41 34.13
N GLN A 99 33.25 86.30 34.23
CA GLN A 99 34.36 85.97 33.35
C GLN A 99 34.26 84.52 32.90
N VAL A 100 34.30 84.28 31.59
CA VAL A 100 34.31 82.94 30.97
C VAL A 100 35.61 82.74 30.22
N ILE A 101 36.34 81.69 30.58
CA ILE A 101 37.66 81.36 30.06
C ILE A 101 37.59 79.94 29.54
N TYR A 102 38.02 79.72 28.30
CA TYR A 102 37.99 78.39 27.69
C TYR A 102 39.28 78.12 26.92
N LEU A 103 39.78 76.89 27.04
CA LEU A 103 40.98 76.46 26.34
C LEU A 103 40.90 74.98 25.93
N SER A 104 41.47 74.68 24.76
CA SER A 104 41.70 73.31 24.32
C SER A 104 43.14 72.93 24.63
N LEU A 105 43.33 71.92 25.47
CA LEU A 105 44.67 71.54 25.93
C LEU A 105 45.52 70.89 24.82
N LEU A 106 44.91 70.45 23.71
CA LEU A 106 45.63 69.99 22.52
C LEU A 106 46.48 71.08 21.85
N ASN A 107 46.17 72.36 22.09
CA ASN A 107 46.93 73.47 21.50
C ASN A 107 48.26 73.73 22.22
N TYR A 108 48.55 73.02 23.31
CA TYR A 108 49.74 73.21 24.13
C TYR A 108 50.59 71.93 24.13
N PRO A 109 51.94 72.05 24.12
CA PRO A 109 52.81 70.88 24.21
C PRO A 109 52.66 70.22 25.59
N SER A 110 52.75 68.89 25.64
CA SER A 110 52.54 68.13 26.88
C SER A 110 53.57 68.41 27.98
N GLU A 111 54.70 69.03 27.63
CA GLU A 111 55.78 69.45 28.52
C GLU A 111 55.39 70.64 29.43
N GLN A 112 54.46 71.50 29.00
CA GLN A 112 54.00 72.62 29.82
C GLN A 112 53.08 72.13 30.95
N THR A 113 53.18 72.74 32.14
CA THR A 113 52.29 72.43 33.26
C THR A 113 50.93 73.08 33.07
N LEU A 114 49.88 72.42 33.58
CA LEU A 114 48.51 72.94 33.52
C LEU A 114 48.40 74.29 34.23
N GLU A 115 49.11 74.46 35.34
CA GLU A 115 49.18 75.73 36.08
C GLU A 115 49.75 76.87 35.23
N SER A 116 50.84 76.62 34.49
CA SER A 116 51.43 77.63 33.60
C SER A 116 50.46 78.02 32.48
N ILE A 117 49.78 77.04 31.88
CA ILE A 117 48.81 77.28 30.80
C ILE A 117 47.66 78.14 31.31
N VAL A 118 47.07 77.78 32.46
CA VAL A 118 45.96 78.53 33.04
C VAL A 118 46.39 79.95 33.39
N ASN A 119 47.52 80.12 34.10
CA ASN A 119 48.02 81.44 34.48
C ASN A 119 48.29 82.33 33.27
N GLN A 120 48.83 81.76 32.18
CA GLN A 120 49.03 82.48 30.92
C GLN A 120 47.71 82.97 30.30
N VAL A 121 46.68 82.12 30.28
CA VAL A 121 45.38 82.46 29.66
C VAL A 121 44.62 83.50 30.47
N ILE A 122 44.72 83.46 31.80
CA ILE A 122 44.03 84.43 32.68
C ILE A 122 44.82 85.72 32.92
N GLY A 123 46.08 85.79 32.47
CA GLY A 123 46.93 86.97 32.61
C GLY A 123 47.51 87.17 34.02
N LEU A 124 47.72 86.09 34.79
CA LEU A 124 48.38 86.15 36.09
C LEU A 124 49.90 86.09 35.91
N GLU A 125 50.59 87.22 36.14
CA GLU A 125 52.05 87.24 36.21
C GLU A 125 52.53 86.60 37.52
N SER A 126 53.50 85.69 37.43
CA SER A 126 54.02 84.93 38.56
C SER A 126 54.83 85.83 39.52
N LEU A 127 54.15 86.51 40.42
CA LEU A 127 54.76 87.07 41.62
C LEU A 127 55.12 85.91 42.55
N ASN A 128 56.19 86.04 43.35
CA ASN A 128 56.69 85.04 44.35
C ASN A 128 55.70 84.72 45.50
N ALA A 129 54.40 84.86 45.24
CA ALA A 129 53.28 84.65 46.14
C ALA A 129 52.74 83.21 46.00
N SER A 130 52.03 82.76 47.04
CA SER A 130 51.34 81.47 47.06
C SER A 130 50.19 81.39 46.04
N ARG A 131 49.78 80.17 45.63
CA ARG A 131 48.63 79.95 44.72
C ARG A 131 47.38 80.70 45.20
N THR A 132 47.11 80.65 46.50
CA THR A 132 45.97 81.31 47.15
C THR A 132 46.01 82.83 47.01
N GLU A 133 47.17 83.47 47.17
CA GLU A 133 47.27 84.95 47.07
C GLU A 133 47.03 85.45 45.65
N ASN A 134 47.55 84.74 44.65
CA ASN A 134 47.37 85.11 43.24
C ASN A 134 45.91 84.93 42.80
N TRP A 135 45.29 83.80 43.16
CA TRP A 135 43.90 83.52 42.84
C TRP A 135 42.92 84.41 43.61
N GLN A 136 43.23 84.81 44.85
CA GLN A 136 42.39 85.74 45.63
C GLN A 136 42.32 87.13 45.01
N LYS A 137 43.45 87.65 44.51
CA LYS A 137 43.47 88.93 43.77
C LYS A 137 42.62 88.87 42.50
N TYR A 138 42.71 87.77 41.76
CA TYR A 138 41.93 87.57 40.55
C TYR A 138 40.42 87.44 40.87
N GLN A 139 40.07 86.70 41.92
CA GLN A 139 38.67 86.55 42.38
C GLN A 139 38.07 87.90 42.82
N GLN A 140 38.84 88.78 43.46
CA GLN A 140 38.39 90.13 43.85
C GLN A 140 38.04 91.02 42.66
N GLN A 141 38.69 90.83 41.49
CA GLN A 141 38.35 91.54 40.25
C GLN A 141 37.06 91.01 39.60
N HIS A 142 36.72 89.75 39.89
CA HIS A 142 35.56 89.05 39.35
C HIS A 142 34.63 88.50 40.45
N PRO A 143 34.05 89.37 41.32
CA PRO A 143 33.22 88.93 42.44
C PRO A 143 31.92 88.25 42.03
N GLN A 144 31.44 88.47 40.80
CA GLN A 144 30.27 87.76 40.25
C GLN A 144 30.64 86.39 39.62
N GLY A 145 31.91 85.99 39.75
CA GLY A 145 32.40 84.63 39.56
C GLY A 145 33.09 84.37 38.21
N ILE A 146 33.85 83.27 38.17
CA ILE A 146 34.73 82.88 37.06
C ILE A 146 34.40 81.46 36.62
N LEU A 147 34.23 81.24 35.31
CA LEU A 147 34.12 79.91 34.72
C LEU A 147 35.35 79.60 33.87
N LEU A 148 36.02 78.49 34.18
CA LEU A 148 37.11 77.92 33.40
C LEU A 148 36.66 76.63 32.73
N VAL A 149 36.72 76.59 31.39
CA VAL A 149 36.36 75.44 30.57
C VAL A 149 37.61 74.84 29.93
N MET A 150 37.85 73.56 30.15
CA MET A 150 39.00 72.84 29.61
C MET A 150 38.55 71.68 28.72
N ASP A 151 38.94 71.68 27.45
CA ASP A 151 38.75 70.54 26.56
C ASP A 151 39.99 69.64 26.51
N GLU A 152 39.77 68.34 26.31
CA GLU A 152 40.80 67.30 26.16
C GLU A 152 41.77 67.15 27.35
N LEU A 153 41.28 67.36 28.58
CA LEU A 153 42.09 67.22 29.80
C LEU A 153 42.67 65.81 29.96
N SER A 154 41.91 64.77 29.61
CA SER A 154 42.36 63.39 29.74
C SER A 154 43.51 63.04 28.80
N GLU A 155 43.43 63.49 27.54
CA GLU A 155 44.48 63.23 26.56
C GLU A 155 45.74 64.02 26.88
N PHE A 156 45.58 65.28 27.34
CA PHE A 156 46.70 66.09 27.83
C PHE A 156 47.43 65.41 29.00
N LEU A 157 46.69 64.88 29.98
CA LEU A 157 47.28 64.15 31.10
C LEU A 157 47.95 62.84 30.66
N ARG A 158 47.33 62.08 29.74
CA ARG A 158 47.91 60.84 29.18
C ARG A 158 49.20 61.09 28.40
N SER A 159 49.28 62.23 27.73
CA SER A 159 50.44 62.61 26.91
C SER A 159 51.66 63.11 27.70
N LYS A 160 51.58 63.16 29.05
CA LYS A 160 52.66 63.63 29.91
C LYS A 160 53.88 62.71 29.81
N SER A 161 55.04 63.31 29.54
CA SER A 161 56.30 62.59 29.35
C SER A 161 56.88 61.98 30.64
N SER A 162 56.42 62.40 31.82
CA SER A 162 56.87 61.85 33.11
C SER A 162 55.76 61.80 34.17
N SER A 163 55.85 60.82 35.08
CA SER A 163 54.91 60.67 36.20
C SER A 163 54.95 61.85 37.20
N GLN A 164 56.08 62.55 37.29
CA GLN A 164 56.21 63.75 38.14
C GLN A 164 55.41 64.93 37.58
N ALA A 165 55.49 65.17 36.26
CA ALA A 165 54.70 66.19 35.58
C ALA A 165 53.20 65.91 35.70
N PHE A 166 52.78 64.65 35.49
CA PHE A 166 51.41 64.21 35.72
C PHE A 166 50.94 64.50 37.15
N THR A 167 51.74 64.14 38.16
CA THR A 167 51.37 64.33 39.57
C THR A 167 51.19 65.80 39.94
N GLU A 168 52.00 66.70 39.40
CA GLU A 168 51.89 68.14 39.68
C GLU A 168 50.63 68.76 39.06
N ASP A 169 50.29 68.36 37.83
CA ASP A 169 49.04 68.79 37.18
C ASP A 169 47.80 68.29 37.95
N ILE A 170 47.86 67.06 38.49
CA ILE A 170 46.82 66.50 39.37
C ILE A 170 46.69 67.32 40.67
N ARG A 171 47.78 67.79 41.28
CA ARG A 171 47.74 68.67 42.47
C ARG A 171 47.15 70.03 42.15
N PHE A 172 47.45 70.59 40.98
CA PHE A 172 46.87 71.85 40.56
C PHE A 172 45.34 71.71 40.31
N LEU A 173 44.88 70.61 39.72
CA LEU A 173 43.46 70.28 39.62
C LEU A 173 42.79 70.16 41.01
N GLN A 174 43.47 69.56 41.99
CA GLN A 174 42.98 69.51 43.38
C GLN A 174 42.83 70.90 43.98
N PHE A 175 43.82 71.77 43.80
CA PHE A 175 43.76 73.16 44.25
C PHE A 175 42.57 73.90 43.64
N MET A 176 42.36 73.81 42.32
CA MET A 176 41.22 74.46 41.66
C MET A 176 39.86 73.91 42.15
N GLY A 177 39.78 72.60 42.39
CA GLY A 177 38.56 71.97 42.93
C GLY A 177 38.24 72.44 44.35
N GLU A 178 39.25 72.58 45.22
CA GLU A 178 39.10 73.14 46.57
C GLU A 178 38.76 74.63 46.55
N TRP A 179 39.41 75.40 45.68
CA TRP A 179 39.16 76.83 45.50
C TRP A 179 37.68 77.10 45.18
N GLY A 180 37.12 76.35 44.23
CA GLY A 180 35.71 76.45 43.83
C GLY A 180 34.71 76.15 44.95
N GLN A 181 35.06 75.38 45.98
CA GLN A 181 34.15 75.09 47.10
C GLN A 181 33.92 76.29 48.02
N SER A 182 34.83 77.28 48.01
CA SER A 182 34.79 78.45 48.89
C SER A 182 34.53 79.76 48.15
N GLU A 183 34.89 79.82 46.87
CA GLU A 183 34.79 81.02 46.03
C GLU A 183 33.81 80.79 44.86
N ALA A 184 33.30 81.86 44.25
CA ALA A 184 32.49 81.77 43.03
C ALA A 184 33.35 81.42 41.80
N PHE A 185 33.88 80.20 41.77
CA PHE A 185 34.73 79.67 40.70
C PHE A 185 34.25 78.29 40.24
N TRP A 186 33.96 78.16 38.95
CA TRP A 186 33.52 76.91 38.33
C TRP A 186 34.55 76.40 37.34
N LEU A 187 34.89 75.11 37.44
CA LEU A 187 35.77 74.43 36.50
C LEU A 187 34.99 73.35 35.76
N LEU A 188 34.87 73.48 34.45
CA LEU A 188 34.22 72.50 33.57
C LEU A 188 35.28 71.84 32.69
N ALA A 189 35.56 70.55 32.88
CA ALA A 189 36.60 69.86 32.11
C ALA A 189 36.08 68.60 31.40
N ALA A 190 36.44 68.43 30.12
CA ALA A 190 36.15 67.21 29.37
C ALA A 190 37.15 66.09 29.70
N MET A 191 36.62 64.91 30.04
CA MET A 191 37.38 63.70 30.33
C MET A 191 36.86 62.50 29.52
N GLN A 192 37.71 61.50 29.30
CA GLN A 192 37.34 60.24 28.67
C GLN A 192 37.00 59.16 29.70
N GLU A 193 36.12 58.23 29.33
CA GLU A 193 35.65 57.14 30.22
C GLU A 193 36.78 56.18 30.67
N GLN A 194 37.82 55.99 29.86
CA GLN A 194 38.83 54.94 30.05
C GLN A 194 40.02 55.30 30.95
N ILE A 195 40.07 56.49 31.55
CA ILE A 195 41.19 56.89 32.45
C ILE A 195 41.17 56.06 33.75
N GLU A 196 40.09 55.31 34.00
CA GLU A 196 40.00 54.39 35.14
C GLU A 196 40.81 53.09 34.93
N HIS A 197 41.34 52.82 33.73
CA HIS A 197 42.01 51.55 33.39
C HIS A 197 43.44 51.66 32.82
N THR A 198 44.03 52.85 32.74
CA THR A 198 45.44 53.02 32.35
C THR A 198 46.38 52.83 33.55
N GLY A 199 46.84 51.60 33.77
CA GLY A 199 47.97 51.30 34.67
C GLY A 199 47.69 51.37 36.19
N ASP A 200 48.30 50.46 36.95
CA ASP A 200 48.09 50.29 38.39
C ASP A 200 48.47 51.52 39.27
N LEU A 201 49.17 52.51 38.73
CA LEU A 201 49.67 53.68 39.46
C LEU A 201 48.72 54.90 39.42
N GLU A 202 47.71 54.94 38.54
CA GLU A 202 46.84 56.12 38.31
C GLU A 202 45.58 56.16 39.21
N LEU A 203 45.10 55.00 39.70
CA LEU A 203 43.83 54.88 40.44
C LEU A 203 43.79 55.68 41.76
N ASN A 204 44.89 55.74 42.51
CA ASN A 204 44.94 56.44 43.80
C ASN A 204 44.98 57.97 43.66
N LEU A 205 45.63 58.48 42.61
CA LEU A 205 45.72 59.91 42.33
C LEU A 205 44.43 60.45 41.71
N TYR A 206 43.79 59.66 40.83
CA TYR A 206 42.49 59.97 40.25
C TYR A 206 41.37 60.03 41.31
N ARG A 207 41.38 59.11 42.31
CA ARG A 207 40.45 59.16 43.45
C ARG A 207 40.49 60.48 44.21
N LYS A 208 41.68 61.09 44.37
CA LYS A 208 41.83 62.38 45.07
C LYS A 208 41.19 63.55 44.32
N ILE A 209 41.13 63.48 43.00
CA ILE A 209 40.39 64.45 42.17
C ILE A 209 38.89 64.13 42.21
N LYS A 210 38.51 62.86 42.11
CA LYS A 210 37.09 62.42 42.12
C LYS A 210 36.27 63.01 43.27
N ASP A 211 36.82 63.06 44.48
CA ASP A 211 36.10 63.57 45.65
C ASP A 211 35.89 65.10 45.62
N ARG A 212 36.68 65.85 44.84
CA ARG A 212 36.63 67.32 44.73
C ARG A 212 35.81 67.81 43.53
N PHE A 213 35.48 66.90 42.61
CA PHE A 213 34.67 67.15 41.42
C PHE A 213 33.40 66.28 41.49
N PRO A 214 32.42 66.67 42.34
CA PRO A 214 31.27 65.84 42.66
C PRO A 214 30.29 65.70 41.49
N ILE A 215 30.30 66.63 40.53
CA ILE A 215 29.37 66.64 39.40
C ILE A 215 30.03 66.01 38.20
N ARG A 216 29.41 64.94 37.70
CA ARG A 216 29.88 64.16 36.55
C ARG A 216 28.74 64.05 35.56
N LEU A 217 28.91 64.67 34.40
CA LEU A 217 27.94 64.68 33.31
C LEU A 217 28.41 63.65 32.28
N LEU A 218 27.64 62.60 32.04
CA LEU A 218 28.01 61.48 31.17
C LEU A 218 27.45 61.68 29.76
N LEU A 219 28.30 61.77 28.74
CA LEU A 219 27.90 61.81 27.34
C LEU A 219 28.00 60.41 26.72
N THR A 220 26.85 59.73 26.61
CA THR A 220 26.75 58.33 26.16
C THR A 220 26.42 58.20 24.67
N ALA A 221 26.66 57.02 24.08
CA ALA A 221 26.35 56.73 22.67
C ALA A 221 24.85 56.79 22.32
N ASN A 222 23.94 56.73 23.32
CA ASN A 222 22.51 57.01 23.11
C ASN A 222 22.29 58.40 22.51
N HIS A 223 23.20 59.34 22.76
CA HIS A 223 23.17 60.69 22.19
C HIS A 223 23.30 60.66 20.67
N PHE A 224 24.07 59.72 20.11
CA PHE A 224 24.21 59.60 18.66
C PHE A 224 22.91 59.12 18.00
N GLY A 225 22.20 58.16 18.60
CA GLY A 225 20.92 57.69 18.06
C GLY A 225 19.88 58.82 17.98
N ASP A 226 19.81 59.64 19.03
CA ASP A 226 18.94 60.81 19.08
C ASP A 226 19.35 61.89 18.08
N LEU A 227 20.64 62.22 18.01
CA LEU A 227 21.24 63.14 17.03
C LEU A 227 20.95 62.68 15.60
N LEU A 228 21.11 61.38 15.33
CA LEU A 228 20.86 60.79 14.02
C LEU A 228 19.40 61.01 13.60
N CYS A 229 18.45 60.71 14.48
CA CYS A 229 17.02 60.68 14.14
C CYS A 229 16.34 62.04 14.07
N HIS A 230 16.78 62.98 14.90
CA HIS A 230 16.11 64.26 15.09
C HIS A 230 16.88 65.43 14.47
N HIS A 231 18.14 65.20 14.08
CA HIS A 231 19.01 66.26 13.59
C HIS A 231 19.70 65.92 12.26
N LEU A 232 20.47 64.83 12.19
CA LEU A 232 21.21 64.46 10.98
C LEU A 232 20.29 63.99 9.84
N LEU A 233 19.35 63.09 10.15
CA LEU A 233 18.36 62.56 9.20
C LEU A 233 17.04 63.30 9.37
N GLN A 234 16.83 64.32 8.53
CA GLN A 234 15.60 65.10 8.51
C GLN A 234 14.50 64.35 7.76
N LYS A 235 13.54 63.82 8.52
CA LYS A 235 12.39 63.05 8.03
C LYS A 235 11.35 63.98 7.41
N LYS A 236 10.97 63.72 6.16
CA LYS A 236 9.93 64.48 5.43
C LYS A 236 8.52 63.99 5.80
N SER A 237 7.52 64.79 5.44
CA SER A 237 6.10 64.41 5.55
C SER A 237 5.83 63.13 4.76
N GLY A 238 5.35 62.08 5.43
CA GLY A 238 5.10 60.76 4.85
C GLY A 238 6.16 59.69 5.18
N TYR A 239 7.26 60.07 5.84
CA TYR A 239 8.31 59.13 6.25
C TYR A 239 7.76 58.00 7.13
N ASP A 240 7.00 58.32 8.20
CA ASP A 240 6.54 57.32 9.17
C ASP A 240 5.61 56.29 8.53
N GLU A 241 4.72 56.72 7.64
CA GLU A 241 3.83 55.83 6.87
C GLU A 241 4.63 54.93 5.91
N ALA A 242 5.59 55.52 5.19
CA ALA A 242 6.42 54.81 4.22
C ALA A 242 7.34 53.78 4.88
N VAL A 243 7.91 54.09 6.06
CA VAL A 243 8.75 53.17 6.84
C VAL A 243 7.90 52.11 7.52
N SER A 244 6.75 52.48 8.09
CA SER A 244 5.83 51.49 8.68
C SER A 244 5.40 50.44 7.66
N LEU A 245 5.03 50.86 6.44
CA LEU A 245 4.70 49.94 5.34
C LEU A 245 5.87 49.02 5.01
N LEU A 246 7.10 49.55 4.97
CA LEU A 246 8.30 48.78 4.72
C LEU A 246 8.57 47.76 5.84
N LEU A 247 8.41 48.14 7.10
CA LEU A 247 8.63 47.27 8.26
C LEU A 247 7.61 46.14 8.34
N THR A 248 6.34 46.37 7.96
CA THR A 248 5.34 45.28 7.90
C THR A 248 5.76 44.15 6.95
N ARG A 249 6.59 44.43 5.95
CA ARG A 249 7.13 43.42 5.01
C ARG A 249 8.36 42.69 5.56
N TRP A 250 9.14 43.31 6.44
CA TRP A 250 10.38 42.72 6.99
C TRP A 250 10.17 41.99 8.31
N LEU A 251 9.29 42.50 9.17
CA LEU A 251 8.94 41.95 10.48
C LEU A 251 8.65 40.44 10.49
N PRO A 252 7.85 39.89 9.55
CA PRO A 252 7.57 38.46 9.51
C PRO A 252 8.80 37.58 9.23
N LEU A 253 9.85 38.14 8.62
CA LEU A 253 11.06 37.40 8.26
C LEU A 253 12.02 37.20 9.45
N TYR A 254 11.93 38.06 10.47
CA TYR A 254 12.86 38.09 11.61
C TYR A 254 12.16 38.26 12.97
N PRO A 255 11.32 37.29 13.39
CA PRO A 255 10.50 37.43 14.60
C PRO A 255 11.31 37.59 15.90
N GLN A 256 12.54 37.08 15.93
CA GLN A 256 13.40 37.16 17.11
C GLN A 256 13.92 38.59 17.39
N HIS A 257 13.90 39.46 16.38
CA HIS A 257 14.36 40.86 16.46
C HIS A 257 13.20 41.85 16.58
N GLN A 258 11.99 41.40 16.95
CA GLN A 258 10.81 42.27 17.11
C GLN A 258 11.05 43.46 18.06
N LYS A 259 11.89 43.28 19.09
CA LYS A 259 12.22 44.35 20.04
C LYS A 259 13.05 45.49 19.42
N GLU A 260 13.70 45.25 18.28
CA GLU A 260 14.57 46.21 17.59
C GLU A 260 13.84 46.98 16.49
N VAL A 261 12.55 46.69 16.26
CA VAL A 261 11.73 47.29 15.20
C VAL A 261 11.49 48.77 15.43
N ALA A 262 11.30 49.17 16.69
CA ALA A 262 11.19 50.58 17.05
C ALA A 262 12.47 51.34 16.69
N GLN A 263 13.64 50.74 16.93
CA GLN A 263 14.94 51.31 16.55
C GLN A 263 15.11 51.35 15.03
N LEU A 264 14.72 50.29 14.31
CA LEU A 264 14.79 50.24 12.86
C LEU A 264 13.88 51.30 12.20
N HIS A 265 12.68 51.51 12.75
CA HIS A 265 11.80 52.61 12.32
C HIS A 265 12.45 53.98 12.52
N GLN A 266 13.11 54.15 13.67
CA GLN A 266 13.75 55.40 14.03
C GLN A 266 14.97 55.71 13.15
N TYR A 267 15.83 54.72 12.90
CA TYR A 267 17.14 54.87 12.26
C TYR A 267 17.14 54.69 10.74
N TYR A 268 16.06 54.20 10.13
CA TYR A 268 16.00 54.00 8.67
C TYR A 268 16.39 55.30 7.92
N PRO A 269 17.31 55.24 6.93
CA PRO A 269 17.75 54.06 6.17
C PRO A 269 18.95 53.30 6.75
N LEU A 270 19.33 53.50 8.02
CA LEU A 270 20.42 52.78 8.67
C LEU A 270 19.92 51.58 9.46
N HIS A 271 20.67 50.48 9.40
CA HIS A 271 20.41 49.31 10.24
C HIS A 271 20.89 49.57 11.68
N PRO A 272 20.12 49.25 12.74
CA PRO A 272 20.53 49.46 14.13
C PRO A 272 21.86 48.79 14.48
N LEU A 273 22.10 47.58 13.97
CA LEU A 273 23.41 46.90 14.13
C LEU A 273 24.58 47.62 13.45
N THR A 274 24.36 48.43 12.41
CA THR A 274 25.44 49.22 11.81
C THR A 274 25.98 50.22 12.83
N ILE A 275 25.09 50.88 13.56
CA ILE A 275 25.44 51.84 14.63
C ILE A 275 26.23 51.11 15.73
N ARG A 276 25.69 50.00 16.24
CA ARG A 276 26.35 49.22 17.31
C ARG A 276 27.71 48.68 16.88
N LEU A 277 27.82 48.11 15.68
CA LEU A 277 29.09 47.56 15.17
C LEU A 277 30.12 48.64 14.92
N MET A 278 29.71 49.80 14.41
CA MET A 278 30.59 50.95 14.21
C MET A 278 31.14 51.46 15.54
N GLU A 279 30.34 51.41 16.61
CA GLU A 279 30.77 51.71 17.97
C GLU A 279 31.77 50.67 18.50
N GLU A 280 31.52 49.38 18.30
CA GLU A 280 32.40 48.29 18.75
C GLU A 280 33.79 48.33 18.11
N VAL A 281 33.88 48.61 16.81
CA VAL A 281 35.15 48.59 16.06
C VAL A 281 35.85 49.95 16.05
N ARG A 282 35.28 50.93 16.73
CA ARG A 282 35.71 52.31 16.68
C ARG A 282 37.17 52.50 17.07
N ASP A 283 37.61 51.85 18.14
CA ASP A 283 38.99 51.97 18.64
C ASP A 283 40.01 51.39 17.64
N SER A 284 39.55 50.54 16.72
CA SER A 284 40.36 49.99 15.63
C SER A 284 40.54 50.97 14.46
N PHE A 285 39.82 52.10 14.44
CA PHE A 285 39.85 53.09 13.36
C PHE A 285 40.07 54.54 13.88
N SER A 286 40.56 55.45 13.02
CA SER A 286 41.01 56.81 13.41
C SER A 286 39.93 57.73 14.03
N GLN A 287 40.32 58.64 14.94
CA GLN A 287 39.47 59.63 15.61
C GLN A 287 38.72 60.59 14.67
N THR A 288 39.27 60.86 13.48
CA THR A 288 38.65 61.76 12.50
C THR A 288 37.39 61.14 11.88
N ARG A 289 37.37 59.80 11.73
CA ARG A 289 36.33 59.03 11.03
C ARG A 289 35.27 58.47 11.96
N GLY A 290 34.67 59.36 12.74
CA GLY A 290 33.61 59.04 13.70
C GLY A 290 32.28 58.62 13.05
N MET A 291 31.30 58.23 13.87
CA MET A 291 30.00 57.75 13.41
C MET A 291 29.24 58.81 12.58
N VAL A 292 29.34 60.09 12.95
CA VAL A 292 28.72 61.19 12.18
C VAL A 292 29.36 61.27 10.78
N GLU A 293 30.69 61.23 10.68
CA GLU A 293 31.36 61.21 9.37
C GLU A 293 30.94 59.99 8.55
N PHE A 294 30.90 58.79 9.15
CA PHE A 294 30.45 57.57 8.46
C PHE A 294 29.06 57.75 7.84
N VAL A 295 28.09 58.24 8.61
CA VAL A 295 26.73 58.47 8.10
C VAL A 295 26.72 59.53 7.02
N MET A 296 27.41 60.64 7.22
CA MET A 296 27.46 61.75 6.26
C MET A 296 28.07 61.31 4.92
N VAL A 297 29.25 60.68 4.97
CA VAL A 297 29.98 60.19 3.79
C VAL A 297 29.20 59.10 3.06
N GLN A 298 28.61 58.15 3.78
CA GLN A 298 27.81 57.11 3.13
C GLN A 298 26.53 57.67 2.52
N MET A 299 25.82 58.56 3.23
CA MET A 299 24.55 59.10 2.76
C MET A 299 24.72 60.08 1.59
N LEU A 300 25.67 61.01 1.68
CA LEU A 300 25.91 62.03 0.66
C LEU A 300 26.84 61.55 -0.46
N GLY A 301 27.72 60.58 -0.18
CA GLY A 301 28.78 60.14 -1.08
C GLY A 301 30.08 60.93 -0.90
N ASP A 302 31.17 60.34 -1.35
CA ASP A 302 32.51 60.95 -1.39
C ASP A 302 33.27 60.42 -2.61
N GLU A 303 33.43 61.28 -3.63
CA GLU A 303 34.12 60.92 -4.88
C GLU A 303 35.60 60.61 -4.67
N ALA A 304 36.28 61.28 -3.73
CA ALA A 304 37.70 61.08 -3.48
C ALA A 304 37.98 59.69 -2.88
N ARG A 305 36.99 59.13 -2.16
CA ARG A 305 37.06 57.77 -1.58
C ARG A 305 36.30 56.72 -2.38
N GLU A 306 35.79 57.07 -3.56
CA GLU A 306 34.95 56.20 -4.41
C GLU A 306 33.69 55.68 -3.70
N ILE A 307 33.12 56.46 -2.77
CA ILE A 307 31.90 56.09 -2.02
C ILE A 307 30.67 56.71 -2.71
N PRO A 308 29.75 55.90 -3.27
CA PRO A 308 28.55 56.43 -3.91
C PRO A 308 27.52 56.92 -2.87
N SER A 309 26.78 57.97 -3.23
CA SER A 309 25.68 58.51 -2.40
C SER A 309 24.59 57.47 -2.13
N PHE A 310 24.36 57.14 -0.86
CA PHE A 310 23.27 56.24 -0.47
C PHE A 310 21.88 56.88 -0.63
N GLN A 311 21.78 58.22 -0.57
CA GLN A 311 20.53 58.95 -0.78
C GLN A 311 19.90 58.73 -2.17
N GLN A 312 20.73 58.45 -3.17
CA GLN A 312 20.29 58.17 -4.54
C GLN A 312 19.66 56.80 -4.72
N ARG A 313 19.78 55.91 -3.72
CA ARG A 313 19.29 54.53 -3.79
C ARG A 313 17.79 54.43 -3.56
N HIS A 314 17.24 53.29 -3.95
CA HIS A 314 15.81 53.01 -3.85
C HIS A 314 15.35 52.85 -2.39
N TRP A 315 14.14 53.33 -2.11
CA TRP A 315 13.41 53.06 -0.88
C TRP A 315 13.22 51.55 -0.73
N GLY A 316 13.54 51.01 0.45
CA GLY A 316 13.71 49.57 0.64
C GLY A 316 15.15 49.13 0.77
N GLU A 317 16.12 49.91 0.31
CA GLU A 317 17.53 49.64 0.62
C GLU A 317 17.90 50.12 2.01
N ILE A 318 18.91 49.50 2.60
CA ILE A 318 19.37 49.79 3.96
C ILE A 318 20.89 49.84 4.03
N LEU A 319 21.42 50.79 4.79
CA LEU A 319 22.85 50.90 5.09
C LEU A 319 23.19 49.87 6.19
N SER A 320 23.50 48.66 5.73
CA SER A 320 23.85 47.51 6.57
C SER A 320 25.31 47.52 7.04
N PRO A 321 25.70 46.67 8.01
CA PRO A 321 27.03 46.75 8.62
C PRO A 321 28.21 46.49 7.67
N ASP A 322 27.99 45.78 6.56
CA ASP A 322 29.03 45.51 5.55
C ASP A 322 29.61 46.79 4.92
N PHE A 323 28.89 47.92 4.95
CA PHE A 323 29.37 49.22 4.47
C PHE A 323 30.49 49.81 5.35
N ILE A 324 30.61 49.38 6.60
CA ILE A 324 31.70 49.81 7.49
C ILE A 324 33.06 49.40 6.91
N VAL A 325 33.14 48.17 6.37
CA VAL A 325 34.36 47.64 5.73
C VAL A 325 34.72 48.44 4.48
N ASP A 326 33.73 48.87 3.71
CA ASP A 326 33.97 49.72 2.53
C ASP A 326 34.44 51.11 2.94
N HIS A 327 33.85 51.70 3.98
CA HIS A 327 34.25 53.00 4.49
C HIS A 327 35.71 53.01 4.94
N PHE A 328 36.20 51.93 5.57
CA PHE A 328 37.57 51.85 6.08
C PHE A 328 38.56 51.12 5.16
N LYS A 329 38.18 50.87 3.90
CA LYS A 329 38.97 50.06 2.95
C LYS A 329 40.40 50.58 2.78
N ASP A 330 40.56 51.89 2.71
CA ASP A 330 41.85 52.58 2.55
C ASP A 330 42.76 52.42 3.79
N LEU A 331 42.19 52.27 4.98
CA LEU A 331 42.98 52.02 6.20
C LEU A 331 43.52 50.59 6.26
N PHE A 332 42.86 49.61 5.63
CA PHE A 332 43.34 48.22 5.60
C PHE A 332 44.67 48.05 4.84
N GLU A 333 45.03 49.01 4.00
CA GLU A 333 46.29 49.02 3.26
C GLU A 333 47.40 49.79 4.01
N LEU A 334 47.03 50.68 4.95
CA LEU A 334 47.95 51.59 5.64
C LEU A 334 48.35 51.09 7.03
N GLN A 335 47.46 50.39 7.74
CA GLN A 335 47.71 49.97 9.12
C GLN A 335 48.25 48.52 9.21
N PRO A 336 49.33 48.27 10.00
CA PRO A 336 49.95 46.95 10.12
C PRO A 336 49.01 45.83 10.52
N ASP A 337 48.07 46.12 11.44
CA ASP A 337 47.16 45.13 12.01
C ASP A 337 46.16 44.56 10.99
N PHE A 338 45.95 45.26 9.87
CA PHE A 338 45.01 44.89 8.82
C PHE A 338 45.66 44.34 7.54
N LEU A 339 47.00 44.34 7.43
CA LEU A 339 47.71 43.86 6.25
C LEU A 339 47.35 42.42 5.82
N PRO A 340 47.09 41.45 6.72
CA PRO A 340 46.65 40.11 6.31
C PRO A 340 45.34 40.12 5.51
N LEU A 341 44.43 41.07 5.77
CA LEU A 341 43.17 41.19 5.05
C LEU A 341 43.41 41.70 3.62
N SER A 342 44.23 42.74 3.46
CA SER A 342 44.53 43.37 2.17
C SER A 342 45.46 42.52 1.29
N GLN A 343 46.43 41.81 1.87
CA GLN A 343 47.42 41.04 1.13
C GLN A 343 47.04 39.58 0.86
N LYS A 344 46.20 38.95 1.69
CA LYS A 344 45.84 37.52 1.56
C LYS A 344 44.37 37.32 1.24
N LEU A 345 43.48 37.84 2.10
CA LEU A 345 42.04 37.54 2.03
C LEU A 345 41.39 38.13 0.77
N PHE A 346 41.46 39.45 0.60
CA PHE A 346 40.78 40.12 -0.51
C PHE A 346 41.32 39.72 -1.90
N PRO A 347 42.64 39.56 -2.13
CA PRO A 347 43.17 39.12 -3.42
C PRO A 347 42.68 37.72 -3.82
N PHE A 348 42.74 36.75 -2.91
CA PHE A 348 42.29 35.38 -3.19
C PHE A 348 40.82 35.34 -3.63
N TYR A 349 39.94 35.96 -2.83
CA TYR A 349 38.52 35.94 -3.13
C TYR A 349 38.17 36.78 -4.37
N ARG A 350 38.93 37.85 -4.68
CA ARG A 350 38.75 38.63 -5.92
C ARG A 350 38.88 37.75 -7.17
N GLU A 351 39.86 36.85 -7.18
CA GLU A 351 40.11 35.93 -8.31
C GLU A 351 39.12 34.74 -8.34
N HIS A 352 38.76 34.20 -7.18
CA HIS A 352 38.01 32.94 -7.09
C HIS A 352 36.50 33.11 -6.88
N PHE A 353 35.98 34.32 -6.65
CA PHE A 353 34.54 34.51 -6.42
C PHE A 353 33.68 34.06 -7.62
N ALA A 354 34.16 34.24 -8.85
CA ALA A 354 33.41 33.88 -10.06
C ALA A 354 33.33 32.36 -10.28
N THR A 355 34.38 31.63 -9.88
CA THR A 355 34.41 30.16 -9.95
C THR A 355 33.60 29.53 -8.82
N LEU A 356 33.72 30.08 -7.60
CA LEU A 356 32.92 29.65 -6.45
C LEU A 356 31.43 29.95 -6.67
N PHE A 357 31.06 31.15 -7.11
CA PHE A 357 29.66 31.52 -7.27
C PHE A 357 29.40 32.03 -8.70
N PRO A 358 29.06 31.12 -9.65
CA PRO A 358 28.76 31.50 -11.03
C PRO A 358 27.53 32.41 -11.15
N ASN A 359 26.58 32.29 -10.22
CA ASN A 359 25.38 33.13 -10.18
C ASN A 359 25.71 34.52 -9.61
N THR A 360 25.48 35.57 -10.41
CA THR A 360 25.82 36.95 -10.08
C THR A 360 25.18 37.46 -8.77
N GLU A 361 23.94 37.06 -8.47
CA GLU A 361 23.24 37.47 -7.25
C GLU A 361 23.79 36.77 -6.00
N ARG A 362 24.08 35.46 -6.10
CA ARG A 362 24.77 34.73 -5.03
C ARG A 362 26.17 35.28 -4.80
N GLN A 363 26.88 35.65 -5.87
CA GLN A 363 28.21 36.23 -5.78
C GLN A 363 28.19 37.59 -5.06
N LYS A 364 27.23 38.47 -5.37
CA LYS A 364 27.03 39.74 -4.65
C LYS A 364 26.78 39.51 -3.16
N LEU A 365 25.91 38.56 -2.83
CA LEU A 365 25.58 38.22 -1.45
C LEU A 365 26.80 37.63 -0.71
N ALA A 366 27.56 36.74 -1.35
CA ALA A 366 28.78 36.18 -0.79
C ALA A 366 29.85 37.24 -0.51
N LYS A 367 29.98 38.26 -1.36
CA LYS A 367 30.86 39.41 -1.11
C LYS A 367 30.44 40.21 0.13
N ARG A 368 29.14 40.46 0.32
CA ARG A 368 28.62 41.15 1.50
C ARG A 368 28.83 40.33 2.78
N LEU A 369 28.62 39.01 2.72
CA LEU A 369 28.90 38.11 3.84
C LEU A 369 30.39 38.06 4.20
N LEU A 370 31.28 38.08 3.21
CA LEU A 370 32.72 38.16 3.45
C LEU A 370 33.07 39.45 4.20
N LYS A 371 32.48 40.59 3.84
CA LYS A 371 32.67 41.86 4.57
C LYS A 371 32.17 41.76 6.01
N LEU A 372 31.02 41.12 6.26
CA LEU A 372 30.57 40.89 7.64
C LEU A 372 31.54 40.00 8.43
N LEU A 373 32.12 38.96 7.81
CA LEU A 373 33.15 38.14 8.44
C LEU A 373 34.42 38.95 8.76
N VAL A 374 34.83 39.87 7.88
CA VAL A 374 35.93 40.82 8.15
C VAL A 374 35.60 41.71 9.33
N LEU A 375 34.39 42.27 9.39
CA LEU A 375 33.97 43.13 10.47
C LEU A 375 33.92 42.38 11.82
N PHE A 376 33.43 41.14 11.83
CA PHE A 376 33.43 40.29 13.02
C PHE A 376 34.84 39.87 13.44
N TYR A 377 35.77 39.73 12.49
CA TYR A 377 37.18 39.47 12.79
C TYR A 377 37.89 40.66 13.46
N ILE A 378 37.45 41.89 13.16
CA ILE A 378 38.02 43.12 13.75
C ILE A 378 37.36 43.47 15.09
N SER A 379 36.10 43.07 15.30
CA SER A 379 35.37 43.38 16.55
C SER A 379 36.02 42.72 17.78
N PRO A 380 36.26 43.48 18.87
CA PRO A 380 36.82 42.92 20.11
C PRO A 380 35.80 42.10 20.90
N CYS A 381 34.51 42.19 20.57
CA CYS A 381 33.41 41.58 21.32
C CYS A 381 32.80 40.36 20.62
N ARG A 382 33.29 39.97 19.44
CA ARG A 382 32.68 38.92 18.60
C ARG A 382 33.73 37.94 18.07
N ASP A 383 33.39 36.64 18.04
CA ASP A 383 34.29 35.57 17.54
C ASP A 383 33.74 34.85 16.30
N THR A 384 32.43 34.60 16.22
CA THR A 384 31.81 33.86 15.10
C THR A 384 30.55 34.53 14.59
N LEU A 385 30.30 34.44 13.29
CA LEU A 385 29.09 34.93 12.61
C LEU A 385 28.16 33.75 12.31
N THR A 386 26.96 33.75 12.89
CA THR A 386 25.96 32.70 12.61
C THR A 386 25.17 33.01 11.33
N VAL A 387 24.55 31.98 10.75
CA VAL A 387 23.66 32.13 9.58
C VAL A 387 22.52 33.09 9.89
N GLN A 388 21.98 33.02 11.11
CA GLN A 388 20.87 33.84 11.55
C GLN A 388 21.28 35.31 11.68
N ASP A 389 22.42 35.58 12.34
CA ASP A 389 22.95 36.94 12.49
C ASP A 389 23.26 37.57 11.14
N ALA A 390 23.85 36.80 10.22
CA ALA A 390 24.15 37.25 8.86
C ALA A 390 22.87 37.56 8.05
N CYS A 391 21.83 36.74 8.17
CA CYS A 391 20.54 37.01 7.52
C CYS A 391 19.93 38.32 8.01
N TYR A 392 20.00 38.58 9.31
CA TYR A 392 19.47 39.80 9.91
C TYR A 392 20.32 41.03 9.56
N CYS A 393 21.65 40.94 9.69
CA CYS A 393 22.56 42.05 9.40
C CYS A 393 22.40 42.60 7.97
N LEU A 394 22.13 41.73 6.98
CA LEU A 394 21.93 42.13 5.58
C LEU A 394 20.45 42.27 5.18
N LEU A 395 19.50 41.97 6.08
CA LEU A 395 18.06 41.88 5.82
C LEU A 395 17.73 41.14 4.50
N VAL A 396 18.29 39.93 4.37
CA VAL A 396 18.19 39.09 3.17
C VAL A 396 16.74 38.68 2.87
N SER A 397 16.21 39.15 1.74
CA SER A 397 14.80 38.95 1.35
C SER A 397 14.63 38.26 -0.01
N VAL A 398 15.44 37.22 -0.29
CA VAL A 398 15.35 36.44 -1.54
C VAL A 398 13.98 35.76 -1.69
N SER A 399 13.40 35.32 -0.58
CA SER A 399 12.02 34.81 -0.49
C SER A 399 11.27 35.51 0.64
N GLN A 400 10.21 36.23 0.31
CA GLN A 400 9.35 36.91 1.30
C GLN A 400 8.29 35.98 1.92
N LEU A 401 7.94 34.89 1.22
CA LEU A 401 6.89 33.95 1.64
C LEU A 401 7.43 32.81 2.53
N GLN A 402 8.73 32.51 2.43
CA GLN A 402 9.37 31.39 3.13
C GLN A 402 10.71 31.84 3.72
N PRO A 403 10.72 32.34 4.98
CA PRO A 403 11.92 32.83 5.66
C PRO A 403 13.04 31.78 5.79
N GLU A 404 12.68 30.51 5.88
CA GLU A 404 13.63 29.39 5.92
C GLU A 404 14.51 29.32 4.67
N LYS A 405 13.98 29.69 3.50
CA LYS A 405 14.77 29.73 2.26
C LYS A 405 15.90 30.77 2.32
N ASN A 406 15.69 31.90 3.00
CA ASN A 406 16.73 32.91 3.17
C ASN A 406 17.89 32.35 4.01
N HIS A 407 17.56 31.64 5.11
CA HIS A 407 18.56 30.95 5.94
C HIS A 407 19.29 29.85 5.17
N GLN A 408 18.57 29.05 4.39
CA GLN A 408 19.17 27.99 3.55
C GLN A 408 20.13 28.56 2.51
N ILE A 409 19.81 29.70 1.87
CA ILE A 409 20.69 30.36 0.91
C ILE A 409 21.97 30.82 1.61
N ILE A 410 21.86 31.53 2.73
CA ILE A 410 23.04 32.01 3.48
C ILE A 410 23.87 30.86 4.01
N ALA A 411 23.23 29.82 4.56
CA ALA A 411 23.90 28.59 4.98
C ALA A 411 24.66 27.94 3.82
N SER A 412 24.04 27.85 2.63
CA SER A 412 24.70 27.28 1.45
C SER A 412 25.91 28.08 1.00
N ILE A 413 25.85 29.42 1.07
CA ILE A 413 26.96 30.29 0.70
C ILE A 413 28.10 30.16 1.71
N PHE A 414 27.81 30.16 3.01
CA PHE A 414 28.86 29.95 4.01
C PHE A 414 29.47 28.56 3.95
N GLU A 415 28.66 27.52 3.75
CA GLU A 415 29.16 26.16 3.61
C GLU A 415 30.05 26.04 2.37
N GLN A 416 29.69 26.69 1.27
CA GLN A 416 30.54 26.75 0.08
C GLN A 416 31.83 27.55 0.30
N LEU A 417 31.74 28.71 0.95
CA LEU A 417 32.90 29.52 1.34
C LEU A 417 33.84 28.76 2.30
N HIS A 418 33.31 27.89 3.14
CA HIS A 418 34.08 27.05 4.04
C HIS A 418 34.71 25.85 3.31
N GLN A 419 33.93 25.11 2.52
CA GLN A 419 34.34 23.87 1.85
C GLN A 419 35.31 24.10 0.69
N GLN A 420 35.14 25.20 -0.05
CA GLN A 420 35.91 25.51 -1.25
C GLN A 420 36.77 26.77 -1.08
N GLY A 421 36.51 27.59 -0.06
CA GLY A 421 37.38 28.72 0.28
C GLY A 421 38.58 28.32 1.14
N ARG A 422 39.47 29.29 1.35
CA ARG A 422 40.81 29.10 1.92
C ARG A 422 40.95 29.56 3.36
N TYR A 423 40.22 30.61 3.74
CA TYR A 423 40.42 31.34 5.01
C TYR A 423 39.19 31.33 5.93
N ILE A 424 38.15 30.57 5.61
CA ILE A 424 36.89 30.54 6.37
C ILE A 424 36.73 29.19 7.06
N GLU A 425 36.57 29.23 8.37
CA GLU A 425 36.40 28.06 9.22
C GLU A 425 35.03 28.06 9.88
N LYS A 426 34.50 26.86 10.08
CA LYS A 426 33.30 26.63 10.88
C LYS A 426 33.71 26.39 12.33
N HIS A 427 33.17 27.20 13.25
CA HIS A 427 33.46 27.12 14.67
C HIS A 427 32.15 27.16 15.47
N GLY A 428 31.82 26.08 16.16
CA GLY A 428 30.51 25.91 16.78
C GLY A 428 29.38 25.98 15.75
N ASN A 429 28.41 26.87 16.00
CA ASN A 429 27.26 27.10 15.11
C ASN A 429 27.47 28.26 14.11
N GLY A 430 28.68 28.82 14.05
CA GLY A 430 29.00 29.98 13.21
C GLY A 430 30.24 29.81 12.36
N TYR A 431 30.56 30.86 11.61
CA TYR A 431 31.72 30.93 10.72
C TYR A 431 32.65 32.06 11.15
N ARG A 432 33.96 31.88 11.00
CA ARG A 432 34.97 32.90 11.30
C ARG A 432 36.12 32.88 10.30
N LEU A 433 36.87 33.99 10.25
CA LEU A 433 38.09 34.08 9.46
C LEU A 433 39.29 33.53 10.24
N ASN A 434 40.08 32.67 9.59
CA ASN A 434 41.38 32.23 10.08
C ASN A 434 42.47 32.53 9.04
N LEU A 435 43.20 33.62 9.27
CA LEU A 435 44.30 34.06 8.40
C LEU A 435 45.68 33.52 8.84
N LYS A 436 45.73 32.74 9.93
CA LYS A 436 46.98 32.18 10.48
C LYS A 436 47.40 30.88 9.80
N GLN A 437 46.46 30.10 9.25
CA GLN A 437 46.75 28.77 8.69
C GLN A 437 46.25 28.56 7.24
N ASP A 438 47.17 27.97 6.47
CA ASP A 438 47.18 27.48 5.09
C ASP A 438 46.23 26.36 4.60
N ILE A 439 45.13 26.08 5.29
CA ILE A 439 44.52 24.73 5.25
C ILE A 439 44.02 24.36 3.84
N GLY A 440 43.48 25.33 3.10
CA GLY A 440 42.99 25.12 1.73
C GLY A 440 44.10 24.70 0.77
N ALA A 441 45.24 25.40 0.78
CA ALA A 441 46.37 25.08 -0.08
C ALA A 441 47.03 23.73 0.26
N GLN A 442 47.07 23.37 1.55
CA GLN A 442 47.58 22.06 1.97
C GLN A 442 46.70 20.92 1.47
N PHE A 443 45.37 21.09 1.54
CA PHE A 443 44.40 20.12 1.04
C PHE A 443 44.53 19.90 -0.47
N GLU A 444 44.56 20.98 -1.27
CA GLU A 444 44.67 20.89 -2.73
C GLU A 444 45.94 20.16 -3.18
N LYS A 445 47.07 20.45 -2.54
CA LYS A 445 48.35 19.81 -2.86
C LYS A 445 48.33 18.30 -2.61
N GLN A 446 47.77 17.87 -1.47
CA GLN A 446 47.66 16.44 -1.16
C GLN A 446 46.64 15.73 -2.06
N LEU A 447 45.50 16.36 -2.34
CA LEU A 447 44.50 15.79 -3.23
C LEU A 447 45.06 15.57 -4.64
N ALA A 448 45.77 16.55 -5.19
CA ALA A 448 46.42 16.44 -6.50
C ALA A 448 47.43 15.28 -6.56
N HIS A 449 48.25 15.12 -5.51
CA HIS A 449 49.21 14.02 -5.41
C HIS A 449 48.51 12.64 -5.39
N HIS A 450 47.45 12.49 -4.61
CA HIS A 450 46.72 11.22 -4.57
C HIS A 450 45.95 10.93 -5.86
N ILE A 451 45.49 11.94 -6.59
CA ILE A 451 44.86 11.77 -7.91
C ILE A 451 45.88 11.28 -8.95
N THR A 452 47.11 11.79 -8.94
CA THR A 452 48.15 11.34 -9.88
C THR A 452 48.59 9.89 -9.65
N ASP A 453 48.45 9.40 -8.42
CA ASP A 453 48.85 8.04 -8.01
C ASP A 453 47.74 6.98 -8.21
N LEU A 454 46.63 7.34 -8.87
CA LEU A 454 45.52 6.41 -9.11
C LEU A 454 45.76 5.45 -10.28
N PRO A 455 45.28 4.20 -10.19
CA PRO A 455 45.38 3.24 -11.28
C PRO A 455 44.53 3.65 -12.49
N THR A 456 44.99 3.37 -13.71
CA THR A 456 44.25 3.65 -14.96
C THR A 456 43.13 2.64 -15.24
N ASN A 457 43.09 1.52 -14.52
CA ASN A 457 42.07 0.49 -14.70
C ASN A 457 40.74 0.89 -14.04
N LYS A 458 39.75 1.19 -14.88
CA LYS A 458 38.37 1.58 -14.48
C LYS A 458 37.70 0.60 -13.52
N ARG A 459 37.99 -0.70 -13.62
CA ARG A 459 37.42 -1.70 -12.71
C ARG A 459 37.95 -1.53 -11.28
N ILE A 460 39.26 -1.35 -11.13
CA ILE A 460 39.90 -1.18 -9.83
C ILE A 460 39.40 0.11 -9.18
N LEU A 461 39.32 1.20 -9.95
CA LEU A 461 38.76 2.47 -9.47
C LEU A 461 37.32 2.32 -9.00
N PHE A 462 36.51 1.53 -9.70
CA PHE A 462 35.13 1.29 -9.27
C PHE A 462 35.07 0.43 -8.00
N GLU A 463 35.84 -0.66 -7.93
CA GLU A 463 35.90 -1.52 -6.74
C GLU A 463 36.32 -0.71 -5.49
N GLU A 464 37.34 0.16 -5.62
CA GLU A 464 37.74 1.11 -4.56
C GLU A 464 36.64 2.15 -4.24
N SER A 465 35.94 2.67 -5.26
CA SER A 465 34.83 3.63 -5.04
C SER A 465 33.64 3.02 -4.29
N LEU A 466 33.46 1.69 -4.35
CA LEU A 466 32.47 0.96 -3.58
C LEU A 466 32.89 0.71 -2.12
N GLU A 467 34.17 0.90 -1.78
CA GLU A 467 34.66 0.68 -0.41
C GLU A 467 34.01 1.65 0.58
N GLY A 468 33.40 1.08 1.63
CA GLY A 468 32.69 1.84 2.65
C GLY A 468 31.26 2.23 2.27
N LEU A 469 30.73 1.73 1.15
CA LEU A 469 29.28 1.69 0.89
C LEU A 469 28.66 0.46 1.54
N THR A 470 27.43 0.61 2.02
CA THR A 470 26.64 -0.46 2.61
C THR A 470 25.50 -0.86 1.68
N GLN A 471 24.86 -2.00 1.97
CA GLN A 471 23.66 -2.45 1.26
C GLN A 471 22.50 -1.44 1.32
N LYS A 472 22.50 -0.53 2.32
CA LYS A 472 21.52 0.55 2.41
C LYS A 472 21.79 1.68 1.41
N ASP A 473 23.05 1.86 1.02
CA ASP A 473 23.45 2.89 0.06
C ASP A 473 23.19 2.42 -1.38
N PHE A 474 23.42 1.12 -1.65
CA PHE A 474 23.18 0.52 -2.96
C PHE A 474 22.77 -0.96 -2.83
N ALA A 475 21.51 -1.26 -3.17
CA ALA A 475 20.90 -2.57 -2.95
C ALA A 475 21.59 -3.74 -3.69
N LEU A 476 22.16 -3.49 -4.88
CA LEU A 476 22.82 -4.54 -5.67
C LEU A 476 24.15 -5.03 -5.07
N LEU A 477 24.67 -4.39 -4.04
CA LEU A 477 25.83 -4.89 -3.28
C LEU A 477 25.56 -6.20 -2.53
N GLN A 478 24.29 -6.62 -2.43
CA GLN A 478 23.93 -7.94 -1.91
C GLN A 478 24.31 -9.09 -2.86
N LEU A 479 24.49 -8.82 -4.16
CA LEU A 479 24.92 -9.82 -5.13
C LEU A 479 26.44 -9.99 -5.09
N PRO A 480 26.96 -11.22 -5.00
CA PRO A 480 28.38 -11.44 -5.22
C PRO A 480 28.74 -11.10 -6.67
N CYS A 481 29.77 -10.29 -6.84
CA CYS A 481 30.34 -10.02 -8.16
C CYS A 481 30.90 -11.33 -8.75
N GLN A 482 30.65 -11.55 -10.05
CA GLN A 482 31.19 -12.68 -10.83
C GLN A 482 30.74 -14.07 -10.36
N GLN A 483 29.66 -14.17 -9.58
CA GLN A 483 29.10 -15.45 -9.13
C GLN A 483 27.60 -15.50 -9.39
N TRP A 484 27.10 -16.68 -9.77
CA TRP A 484 25.67 -16.93 -9.97
C TRP A 484 25.02 -17.34 -8.65
N GLN A 485 23.89 -16.72 -8.31
CA GLN A 485 23.08 -17.07 -7.16
C GLN A 485 21.62 -17.24 -7.55
N SER A 486 20.92 -18.16 -6.89
CA SER A 486 19.50 -18.42 -7.13
C SER A 486 18.64 -17.73 -6.10
N TYR A 487 17.60 -17.04 -6.58
CA TYR A 487 16.61 -16.35 -5.77
C TYR A 487 15.21 -16.86 -6.09
N GLN A 488 14.32 -16.81 -5.10
CA GLN A 488 12.91 -17.13 -5.27
C GLN A 488 12.13 -15.85 -5.51
N VAL A 489 11.41 -15.79 -6.62
CA VAL A 489 10.54 -14.68 -6.99
C VAL A 489 9.11 -15.17 -6.93
N HIS A 490 8.27 -14.46 -6.18
CA HIS A 490 6.86 -14.80 -6.09
C HIS A 490 6.10 -14.18 -7.26
N TRP A 491 5.53 -15.02 -8.13
CA TRP A 491 4.67 -14.58 -9.22
C TRP A 491 3.33 -15.34 -9.14
N HIS A 492 2.23 -14.59 -8.96
CA HIS A 492 0.90 -15.15 -8.66
C HIS A 492 0.93 -16.18 -7.52
N PHE A 493 1.43 -15.76 -6.35
CA PHE A 493 1.49 -16.53 -5.10
C PHE A 493 2.36 -17.80 -5.12
N HIS A 494 3.10 -18.05 -6.22
CA HIS A 494 3.99 -19.21 -6.34
C HIS A 494 5.46 -18.77 -6.44
N PRO A 495 6.36 -19.43 -5.70
CA PRO A 495 7.80 -19.17 -5.82
C PRO A 495 8.33 -19.75 -7.14
N ARG A 496 9.03 -18.93 -7.91
CA ARG A 496 9.76 -19.35 -9.12
C ARG A 496 11.24 -18.97 -8.99
N GLN A 497 12.09 -19.88 -9.42
CA GLN A 497 13.54 -19.70 -9.34
C GLN A 497 14.06 -18.77 -10.45
N LEU A 498 14.80 -17.74 -10.04
CA LEU A 498 15.54 -16.82 -10.90
C LEU A 498 17.01 -16.82 -10.50
N THR A 499 17.91 -17.15 -11.42
CA THR A 499 19.36 -17.10 -11.18
C THR A 499 19.94 -15.77 -11.63
N LEU A 500 20.62 -15.07 -10.73
CA LEU A 500 21.18 -13.73 -10.94
C LEU A 500 22.71 -13.76 -10.88
N CYS A 501 23.36 -12.87 -11.63
CA CYS A 501 24.78 -12.58 -11.49
C CYS A 501 25.05 -11.10 -11.74
N LEU A 502 25.89 -10.48 -10.91
CA LEU A 502 26.43 -9.14 -11.15
C LEU A 502 27.82 -9.27 -11.83
N GLY A 503 27.96 -8.75 -13.04
CA GLY A 503 29.22 -8.80 -13.81
C GLY A 503 29.20 -9.81 -14.96
N ASN A 504 30.36 -10.43 -15.24
CA ASN A 504 30.62 -11.20 -16.47
C ASN A 504 30.93 -12.68 -16.21
N ALA A 505 30.25 -13.31 -15.25
CA ALA A 505 30.42 -14.74 -15.00
C ALA A 505 29.99 -15.57 -16.24
N PRO A 506 30.62 -16.72 -16.51
CA PRO A 506 30.21 -17.62 -17.59
C PRO A 506 28.80 -18.16 -17.35
N TRP A 507 27.99 -18.31 -18.40
CA TRP A 507 26.61 -18.79 -18.28
C TRP A 507 26.56 -20.25 -17.81
N PRO A 508 25.74 -20.61 -16.79
CA PRO A 508 25.58 -22.00 -16.36
C PRO A 508 24.71 -22.77 -17.37
N GLU A 509 24.66 -24.11 -17.31
CA GLU A 509 23.94 -24.97 -18.29
C GLU A 509 22.48 -25.30 -17.92
N ASN A 510 21.98 -24.88 -16.75
CA ASN A 510 20.64 -25.26 -16.23
C ASN A 510 19.44 -24.67 -17.01
N THR A 511 18.26 -25.28 -16.89
CA THR A 511 17.00 -24.92 -17.60
C THR A 511 16.23 -23.71 -17.04
N HIS A 512 16.59 -23.21 -15.86
CA HIS A 512 15.91 -22.09 -15.19
C HIS A 512 16.24 -20.72 -15.80
N LEU A 513 15.43 -19.71 -15.46
CA LEU A 513 15.59 -18.32 -15.87
C LEU A 513 16.85 -17.68 -15.29
N LYS A 514 17.60 -16.97 -16.14
CA LYS A 514 18.89 -16.36 -15.79
C LYS A 514 18.93 -14.90 -16.20
N LEU A 515 19.35 -14.05 -15.28
CA LEU A 515 19.57 -12.63 -15.52
C LEU A 515 20.99 -12.24 -15.12
N ARG A 516 21.74 -11.72 -16.10
CA ARG A 516 23.03 -11.10 -15.88
C ARG A 516 22.86 -9.59 -15.76
N ILE A 517 23.26 -9.02 -14.65
CA ILE A 517 23.28 -7.57 -14.42
C ILE A 517 24.68 -7.08 -14.77
N ALA A 518 24.79 -6.29 -15.83
CA ALA A 518 26.07 -5.76 -16.28
C ALA A 518 26.54 -4.60 -15.40
N LEU A 519 27.85 -4.37 -15.35
CA LEU A 519 28.42 -3.23 -14.64
C LEU A 519 28.27 -1.94 -15.49
N PRO A 520 28.17 -0.75 -14.85
CA PRO A 520 27.89 0.54 -15.52
C PRO A 520 28.82 0.93 -16.67
N TRP A 521 30.03 0.38 -16.71
CA TRP A 521 31.03 0.69 -17.73
C TRP A 521 31.30 -0.43 -18.71
N GLN A 522 30.65 -1.59 -18.54
CA GLN A 522 30.80 -2.69 -19.47
C GLN A 522 30.01 -2.37 -20.74
N PRO A 523 30.64 -2.42 -21.92
CA PRO A 523 29.91 -2.26 -23.17
C PRO A 523 28.92 -3.42 -23.33
N PHE A 524 27.78 -3.15 -23.95
CA PHE A 524 26.84 -4.20 -24.30
C PHE A 524 27.47 -5.10 -25.38
N GLU A 525 27.98 -6.26 -24.96
CA GLU A 525 28.58 -7.24 -25.86
C GLU A 525 27.50 -7.97 -26.67
N LYS A 526 27.26 -7.51 -27.90
CA LYS A 526 26.44 -8.25 -28.88
C LYS A 526 27.08 -9.57 -29.34
N SER A 527 28.40 -9.73 -29.16
CA SER A 527 29.24 -10.71 -29.87
C SER A 527 29.61 -12.00 -29.12
N ALA A 528 29.28 -12.15 -27.83
CA ALA A 528 29.40 -13.44 -27.15
C ALA A 528 28.29 -14.44 -27.57
N ALA A 529 27.37 -14.01 -28.44
CA ALA A 529 26.18 -14.70 -28.90
C ALA A 529 26.35 -15.45 -30.24
N LYS A 530 27.55 -15.92 -30.59
CA LYS A 530 27.71 -16.91 -31.67
C LYS A 530 28.22 -18.22 -31.11
N GLY A 531 27.28 -19.16 -30.95
CA GLY A 531 27.60 -20.58 -30.93
C GLY A 531 27.43 -21.32 -29.61
N VAL A 532 26.83 -20.75 -28.55
CA VAL A 532 26.61 -21.54 -27.32
C VAL A 532 25.17 -21.61 -26.81
N PHE A 533 24.27 -20.61 -26.91
CA PHE A 533 22.89 -20.81 -26.40
C PHE A 533 21.81 -19.94 -27.10
N ASP A 534 20.91 -20.55 -27.88
CA ASP A 534 19.61 -19.97 -28.30
C ASP A 534 18.51 -20.34 -27.27
N HIS A 535 18.79 -20.17 -25.97
CA HIS A 535 17.84 -20.57 -24.92
C HIS A 535 16.93 -19.39 -24.53
N PRO A 536 15.59 -19.54 -24.54
CA PRO A 536 14.64 -18.45 -24.22
C PRO A 536 14.66 -17.98 -22.75
N SER A 537 15.63 -18.44 -21.96
CA SER A 537 15.69 -18.22 -20.50
C SER A 537 16.79 -17.25 -20.08
N TYR A 538 17.56 -16.67 -21.02
CA TYR A 538 18.74 -15.85 -20.71
C TYR A 538 18.52 -14.36 -21.03
N PHE A 539 18.81 -13.51 -20.05
CA PHE A 539 18.56 -12.07 -20.09
C PHE A 539 19.73 -11.28 -19.55
N ILE A 540 19.92 -10.08 -20.09
CA ILE A 540 20.95 -9.13 -19.66
C ILE A 540 20.27 -7.82 -19.27
N LEU A 541 20.50 -7.36 -18.04
CA LEU A 541 20.15 -6.01 -17.61
C LEU A 541 21.37 -5.10 -17.74
N GLN A 542 21.32 -4.17 -18.68
CA GLN A 542 22.41 -3.26 -19.00
C GLN A 542 22.12 -1.87 -18.42
N PRO A 543 22.84 -1.40 -17.38
CA PRO A 543 22.71 -0.03 -16.88
C PRO A 543 23.12 1.02 -17.91
N ALA A 544 22.68 2.26 -17.70
CA ALA A 544 23.19 3.40 -18.46
C ALA A 544 24.70 3.59 -18.19
N THR A 545 25.42 4.05 -19.21
CA THR A 545 26.87 4.18 -19.12
C THR A 545 27.27 5.25 -18.10
N LEU A 546 28.03 4.85 -17.09
CA LEU A 546 28.58 5.79 -16.11
C LEU A 546 29.96 6.26 -16.61
N HIS A 547 30.09 7.56 -16.84
CA HIS A 547 31.35 8.17 -17.25
C HIS A 547 32.28 8.28 -16.03
N PHE A 548 33.50 7.75 -16.16
CA PHE A 548 34.51 7.89 -15.11
C PHE A 548 35.19 9.25 -15.21
N ASP A 549 34.53 10.26 -14.65
CA ASP A 549 34.99 11.65 -14.64
C ASP A 549 35.97 11.91 -13.48
N ASP A 550 36.47 13.15 -13.37
CA ASP A 550 37.40 13.55 -12.31
C ASP A 550 36.80 13.44 -10.90
N ASP A 551 35.47 13.43 -10.76
CA ASP A 551 34.77 13.27 -9.48
C ASP A 551 35.01 11.90 -8.83
N LEU A 552 35.07 10.82 -9.62
CA LEU A 552 35.38 9.48 -9.10
C LEU A 552 36.83 9.35 -8.69
N LYS A 553 37.74 9.96 -9.46
CA LYS A 553 39.15 10.02 -9.09
C LYS A 553 39.31 10.79 -7.78
N GLN A 554 38.60 11.90 -7.62
CA GLN A 554 38.57 12.65 -6.37
C GLN A 554 38.04 11.81 -5.21
N LEU A 555 36.95 11.06 -5.38
CA LEU A 555 36.39 10.18 -4.34
C LEU A 555 37.43 9.15 -3.86
N VAL A 556 38.08 8.44 -4.78
CA VAL A 556 39.09 7.43 -4.45
C VAL A 556 40.34 8.08 -3.83
N ALA A 557 40.77 9.22 -4.36
CA ALA A 557 41.89 9.98 -3.80
C ALA A 557 41.59 10.44 -2.36
N LEU A 558 40.38 10.91 -2.07
CA LEU A 558 39.94 11.30 -0.72
C LEU A 558 39.89 10.10 0.24
N GLN A 559 39.44 8.93 -0.22
CA GLN A 559 39.45 7.69 0.57
C GLN A 559 40.89 7.30 0.94
N ARG A 560 41.83 7.35 -0.01
CA ARG A 560 43.25 7.08 0.24
C ARG A 560 43.88 8.13 1.15
N MET A 561 43.56 9.42 0.97
CA MET A 561 44.01 10.49 1.88
C MET A 561 43.61 10.23 3.33
N GLN A 562 42.38 9.75 3.56
CA GLN A 562 41.89 9.44 4.90
C GLN A 562 42.66 8.31 5.59
N GLN A 563 43.31 7.42 4.83
CA GLN A 563 44.13 6.32 5.35
C GLN A 563 45.51 6.78 5.85
N HIS A 564 45.92 8.02 5.54
CA HIS A 564 47.17 8.63 6.00
C HIS A 564 46.95 9.56 7.21
N PRO A 565 47.98 9.82 8.04
CA PRO A 565 47.85 10.75 9.17
C PRO A 565 47.69 12.20 8.70
N LEU A 566 46.58 12.83 9.09
CA LEU A 566 46.23 14.22 8.73
C LEU A 566 46.11 15.08 10.00
N SER A 567 46.35 16.39 9.87
CA SER A 567 46.06 17.34 10.96
C SER A 567 44.54 17.40 11.22
N GLN A 568 44.11 17.78 12.43
CA GLN A 568 42.69 17.77 12.81
C GLN A 568 41.80 18.60 11.86
N ALA A 569 42.28 19.78 11.44
CA ALA A 569 41.55 20.64 10.52
C ALA A 569 41.47 20.07 9.09
N LEU A 570 42.56 19.46 8.61
CA LEU A 570 42.60 18.84 7.28
C LEU A 570 41.80 17.52 7.24
N ALA A 571 41.82 16.75 8.32
CA ALA A 571 41.00 15.55 8.48
C ALA A 571 39.49 15.87 8.44
N GLN A 572 39.07 16.96 9.09
CA GLN A 572 37.68 17.43 9.02
C GLN A 572 37.27 17.81 7.60
N ARG A 573 38.15 18.51 6.86
CA ARG A 573 37.91 18.89 5.45
C ARG A 573 37.88 17.69 4.51
N VAL A 574 38.78 16.72 4.66
CA VAL A 574 38.76 15.46 3.89
C VAL A 574 37.47 14.70 4.17
N LYS A 575 37.06 14.60 5.43
CA LYS A 575 35.82 13.90 5.82
C LYS A 575 34.58 14.55 5.19
N SER A 576 34.45 15.87 5.24
CA SER A 576 33.29 16.57 4.65
C SER A 576 33.24 16.41 3.14
N GLN A 577 34.37 16.57 2.44
CA GLN A 577 34.46 16.38 0.99
C GLN A 577 34.17 14.93 0.57
N LEU A 578 34.69 13.95 1.32
CA LEU A 578 34.44 12.53 1.06
C LEU A 578 32.95 12.17 1.22
N THR A 579 32.28 12.69 2.26
CA THR A 579 30.83 12.48 2.43
C THR A 579 30.05 13.06 1.25
N HIS A 580 30.39 14.27 0.80
CA HIS A 580 29.72 14.90 -0.33
C HIS A 580 29.92 14.13 -1.64
N GLN A 581 31.16 13.80 -1.99
CA GLN A 581 31.47 13.05 -3.21
C GLN A 581 30.84 11.65 -3.22
N ARG A 582 30.77 10.99 -2.06
CA ARG A 582 30.11 9.69 -1.91
C ARG A 582 28.60 9.78 -2.20
N GLN A 583 27.92 10.81 -1.73
CA GLN A 583 26.49 11.01 -2.01
C GLN A 583 26.22 11.24 -3.50
N LEU A 584 27.06 12.05 -4.16
CA LEU A 584 26.96 12.26 -5.61
C LEU A 584 27.16 10.96 -6.38
N PHE A 585 28.17 10.17 -6.01
CA PHE A 585 28.43 8.88 -6.62
C PHE A 585 27.27 7.89 -6.45
N ILE A 586 26.71 7.77 -5.23
CA ILE A 586 25.54 6.91 -4.98
C ILE A 586 24.36 7.32 -5.89
N ALA A 587 24.09 8.62 -6.00
CA ALA A 587 23.00 9.12 -6.84
C ALA A 587 23.24 8.83 -8.33
N GLN A 588 24.47 9.00 -8.82
CA GLN A 588 24.85 8.64 -10.20
C GLN A 588 24.70 7.14 -10.45
N LEU A 589 25.14 6.31 -9.50
CA LEU A 589 25.05 4.86 -9.59
C LEU A 589 23.59 4.38 -9.61
N GLN A 590 22.76 4.87 -8.68
CA GLN A 590 21.33 4.55 -8.63
C GLN A 590 20.63 4.97 -9.94
N ASN A 591 20.90 6.18 -10.44
CA ASN A 591 20.32 6.66 -11.69
C ASN A 591 20.73 5.78 -12.90
N ALA A 592 22.00 5.34 -12.95
CA ALA A 592 22.47 4.45 -14.00
C ALA A 592 21.69 3.12 -14.07
N TYR A 593 21.35 2.54 -12.92
CA TYR A 593 20.56 1.30 -12.85
C TYR A 593 19.05 1.53 -12.95
N LEU A 594 18.51 2.69 -12.55
CA LEU A 594 17.12 3.07 -12.83
C LEU A 594 16.87 3.17 -14.33
N GLN A 595 17.84 3.67 -15.09
CA GLN A 595 17.80 3.77 -16.54
C GLN A 595 18.31 2.51 -17.26
N ALA A 596 18.46 1.39 -16.53
CA ALA A 596 18.90 0.16 -17.14
C ALA A 596 17.92 -0.30 -18.23
N LYS A 597 18.46 -0.98 -19.24
CA LYS A 597 17.71 -1.58 -20.33
C LYS A 597 17.85 -3.09 -20.25
N LEU A 598 16.71 -3.78 -20.32
CA LEU A 598 16.65 -5.23 -20.31
C LEU A 598 16.70 -5.75 -21.74
N TYR A 599 17.58 -6.71 -21.99
CA TYR A 599 17.77 -7.33 -23.29
C TYR A 599 17.61 -8.85 -23.18
N HIS A 600 16.92 -9.43 -24.16
CA HIS A 600 17.00 -10.86 -24.43
C HIS A 600 18.32 -11.17 -25.15
N GLN A 601 18.84 -12.39 -25.03
CA GLN A 601 20.10 -12.78 -25.68
C GLN A 601 20.09 -12.63 -27.22
N SER A 602 18.90 -12.68 -27.84
CA SER A 602 18.69 -12.33 -29.26
C SER A 602 19.03 -10.87 -29.64
N GLY A 603 19.31 -10.00 -28.65
CA GLY A 603 19.52 -8.57 -28.84
C GLY A 603 18.23 -7.74 -28.80
N GLN A 604 17.06 -8.38 -28.69
CA GLN A 604 15.78 -7.69 -28.53
C GLN A 604 15.69 -7.00 -27.17
N GLN A 605 15.37 -5.70 -27.18
CA GLN A 605 15.09 -4.94 -25.97
C GLN A 605 13.70 -5.28 -25.44
N ILE A 606 13.60 -5.56 -24.15
CA ILE A 606 12.34 -5.83 -23.44
C ILE A 606 11.99 -4.60 -22.62
N GLN A 607 10.74 -4.15 -22.76
CA GLN A 607 10.20 -3.12 -21.87
C GLN A 607 10.02 -3.71 -20.48
N HIS A 608 10.58 -3.05 -19.48
CA HIS A 608 10.41 -3.40 -18.08
C HIS A 608 10.25 -2.12 -17.27
N THR A 609 9.61 -2.24 -16.12
CA THR A 609 9.49 -1.15 -15.16
C THR A 609 10.59 -1.33 -14.12
N THR A 610 11.64 -0.53 -14.21
CA THR A 610 12.60 -0.36 -13.11
C THR A 610 11.91 0.39 -11.99
N GLY A 611 11.52 -0.30 -10.91
CA GLY A 611 11.02 0.36 -9.71
C GLY A 611 12.14 0.82 -8.79
N GLN A 612 11.80 1.09 -7.53
CA GLN A 612 12.71 1.65 -6.53
C GLN A 612 13.89 0.70 -6.26
N LEU A 613 15.11 1.19 -6.52
CA LEU A 613 16.38 0.50 -6.22
C LEU A 613 16.76 0.53 -4.72
N ASP A 614 15.87 1.05 -3.87
CA ASP A 614 16.10 1.20 -2.44
C ASP A 614 16.07 -0.14 -1.68
N ARG A 615 15.41 -1.16 -2.26
CA ARG A 615 15.33 -2.51 -1.68
C ARG A 615 15.60 -3.57 -2.75
N PHE A 616 16.50 -4.48 -2.42
CA PHE A 616 16.98 -5.52 -3.30
C PHE A 616 15.87 -6.51 -3.69
N GLU A 617 15.04 -6.88 -2.72
CA GLU A 617 13.95 -7.86 -2.91
C GLU A 617 12.91 -7.34 -3.91
N THR A 618 12.48 -6.08 -3.76
CA THR A 618 11.52 -5.45 -4.69
C THR A 618 12.08 -5.30 -6.09
N PHE A 619 13.36 -4.98 -6.23
CA PHE A 619 14.01 -4.90 -7.54
C PHE A 619 14.01 -6.26 -8.23
N ILE A 620 14.40 -7.32 -7.52
CA ILE A 620 14.39 -8.69 -8.04
C ILE A 620 12.97 -9.13 -8.40
N GLU A 621 11.98 -8.86 -7.55
CA GLU A 621 10.59 -9.23 -7.82
C GLU A 621 10.06 -8.56 -9.09
N GLN A 622 10.28 -7.26 -9.26
CA GLN A 622 9.79 -6.52 -10.43
C GLN A 622 10.44 -6.98 -11.74
N VAL A 623 11.77 -7.13 -11.73
CA VAL A 623 12.49 -7.60 -12.92
C VAL A 623 12.13 -9.07 -13.18
N GLY A 624 12.10 -9.91 -12.14
CA GLY A 624 11.73 -11.31 -12.23
C GLY A 624 10.33 -11.53 -12.81
N VAL A 625 9.31 -10.83 -12.32
CA VAL A 625 7.94 -10.89 -12.88
C VAL A 625 7.91 -10.48 -14.35
N THR A 626 8.68 -9.46 -14.73
CA THR A 626 8.79 -9.03 -16.14
C THR A 626 9.39 -10.13 -17.02
N LEU A 627 10.43 -10.81 -16.52
CA LEU A 627 11.05 -11.95 -17.19
C LEU A 627 10.08 -13.12 -17.33
N PHE A 628 9.38 -13.49 -16.26
CA PHE A 628 8.41 -14.58 -16.31
C PHE A 628 7.24 -14.30 -17.26
N ARG A 629 6.72 -13.06 -17.30
CA ARG A 629 5.71 -12.64 -18.30
C ARG A 629 6.18 -12.82 -19.73
N HIS A 630 7.45 -12.49 -20.00
CA HIS A 630 8.02 -12.62 -21.33
C HIS A 630 8.18 -14.10 -21.74
N CYS A 631 8.64 -14.96 -20.82
CA CYS A 631 8.82 -16.39 -21.10
C CYS A 631 7.49 -17.18 -21.13
N PHE A 632 6.48 -16.74 -20.37
CA PHE A 632 5.20 -17.41 -20.21
C PHE A 632 4.02 -16.47 -20.49
N PRO A 633 3.87 -15.98 -21.74
CA PRO A 633 2.86 -14.98 -22.10
C PRO A 633 1.40 -15.46 -21.92
N GLY A 634 1.16 -16.77 -21.91
CA GLY A 634 -0.15 -17.38 -21.70
C GLY A 634 -0.49 -17.66 -20.23
N PHE A 635 0.47 -17.59 -19.31
CA PHE A 635 0.28 -17.97 -17.91
C PHE A 635 -0.76 -17.12 -17.19
N GLU A 636 -0.69 -15.79 -17.34
CA GLU A 636 -1.58 -14.85 -16.62
C GLU A 636 -3.06 -15.04 -16.95
N ARG A 637 -3.37 -15.66 -18.10
CA ARG A 637 -4.76 -15.98 -18.49
C ARG A 637 -5.40 -17.04 -17.58
N PHE A 638 -4.58 -17.90 -16.99
CA PHE A 638 -5.02 -19.01 -16.15
C PHE A 638 -4.45 -18.92 -14.73
N ALA A 639 -3.79 -17.81 -14.38
CA ALA A 639 -2.98 -17.71 -13.17
C ALA A 639 -3.83 -17.87 -11.90
N PRO A 640 -3.34 -18.64 -10.91
CA PRO A 640 -4.08 -18.86 -9.69
C PRO A 640 -4.08 -17.62 -8.80
N SER A 641 -5.07 -17.53 -7.91
CA SER A 641 -5.16 -16.46 -6.90
C SER A 641 -4.76 -16.93 -5.49
N HIS A 642 -4.17 -18.12 -5.39
CA HIS A 642 -3.65 -18.70 -4.14
C HIS A 642 -2.32 -19.42 -4.42
N GLY A 643 -1.50 -19.61 -3.39
CA GLY A 643 -0.24 -20.37 -3.45
C GLY A 643 -0.44 -21.89 -3.39
N PRO A 644 0.66 -22.66 -3.34
CA PRO A 644 0.65 -24.10 -3.59
C PRO A 644 -0.24 -24.90 -2.62
N LEU A 645 -0.84 -25.98 -3.13
CA LEU A 645 -1.80 -26.80 -2.40
C LEU A 645 -1.14 -28.00 -1.69
N PRO A 646 -1.51 -28.28 -0.43
CA PRO A 646 -1.04 -29.49 0.25
C PRO A 646 -1.70 -30.74 -0.33
N GLN A 647 -1.03 -31.90 -0.19
CA GLN A 647 -1.57 -33.20 -0.63
C GLN A 647 -2.96 -33.51 -0.05
N ALA A 648 -3.23 -33.09 1.19
CA ALA A 648 -4.52 -33.26 1.85
C ALA A 648 -5.69 -32.59 1.09
N ALA A 649 -5.46 -31.49 0.37
CA ALA A 649 -6.49 -30.80 -0.40
C ALA A 649 -6.99 -31.67 -1.57
N TYR A 650 -6.09 -32.42 -2.22
CA TYR A 650 -6.45 -33.35 -3.30
C TYR A 650 -7.23 -34.56 -2.78
N VAL A 651 -6.81 -35.11 -1.64
CA VAL A 651 -7.50 -36.24 -0.99
C VAL A 651 -8.91 -35.84 -0.54
N GLU A 652 -9.06 -34.69 0.11
CA GLU A 652 -10.37 -34.18 0.51
C GLU A 652 -11.26 -33.89 -0.69
N LEU A 653 -10.73 -33.31 -1.77
CA LEU A 653 -11.48 -33.10 -3.01
C LEU A 653 -12.06 -34.41 -3.55
N MET A 654 -11.25 -35.48 -3.56
CA MET A 654 -11.68 -36.79 -4.06
C MET A 654 -12.71 -37.46 -3.15
N HIS A 655 -12.56 -37.39 -1.81
CA HIS A 655 -13.60 -37.84 -0.88
C HIS A 655 -14.92 -37.12 -1.08
N LEU A 656 -14.88 -35.78 -1.15
CA LEU A 656 -16.08 -34.98 -1.36
C LEU A 656 -16.73 -35.28 -2.71
N ALA A 657 -15.93 -35.53 -3.76
CA ALA A 657 -16.44 -35.89 -5.07
C ALA A 657 -17.17 -37.24 -5.09
N GLN A 658 -16.82 -38.19 -4.22
CA GLN A 658 -17.54 -39.47 -4.10
C GLN A 658 -18.91 -39.32 -3.44
N GLU A 659 -19.07 -38.39 -2.49
CA GLU A 659 -20.26 -38.30 -1.63
C GLU A 659 -21.21 -37.15 -2.00
N GLN A 660 -20.70 -36.05 -2.56
CA GLN A 660 -21.39 -34.76 -2.70
C GLN A 660 -21.12 -34.12 -4.07
N ASP A 661 -22.05 -33.30 -4.57
CA ASP A 661 -21.79 -32.45 -5.74
C ASP A 661 -20.81 -31.31 -5.37
N ILE A 662 -19.55 -31.47 -5.77
CA ILE A 662 -18.46 -30.51 -5.52
C ILE A 662 -18.70 -29.10 -6.08
N LEU A 663 -19.59 -28.94 -7.06
CA LEU A 663 -19.94 -27.62 -7.60
C LEU A 663 -21.02 -26.93 -6.75
N GLN A 664 -21.80 -27.69 -5.98
CA GLN A 664 -22.88 -27.17 -5.14
C GLN A 664 -22.56 -27.19 -3.63
N TYR A 665 -21.62 -28.02 -3.19
CA TYR A 665 -21.21 -28.17 -1.80
C TYR A 665 -20.52 -26.91 -1.26
N GLN A 666 -20.87 -26.46 -0.04
CA GLN A 666 -20.40 -25.17 0.51
C GLN A 666 -19.55 -25.30 1.80
N SER A 667 -19.44 -26.47 2.41
CA SER A 667 -18.89 -26.65 3.77
C SER A 667 -17.43 -27.14 3.85
N SER A 668 -16.63 -26.95 2.80
CA SER A 668 -15.18 -27.27 2.81
C SER A 668 -14.32 -26.04 2.45
N SER A 669 -13.29 -25.79 3.25
CA SER A 669 -12.34 -24.69 3.05
C SER A 669 -11.45 -24.93 1.82
N TYR A 670 -10.91 -26.15 1.64
CA TYR A 670 -10.09 -26.48 0.47
C TYR A 670 -10.90 -26.49 -0.82
N LEU A 671 -12.14 -27.00 -0.81
CA LEU A 671 -13.01 -26.98 -2.00
C LEU A 671 -13.38 -25.54 -2.41
N GLY A 672 -13.64 -24.66 -1.44
CA GLY A 672 -13.84 -23.23 -1.70
C GLY A 672 -12.64 -22.61 -2.41
N LEU A 673 -11.44 -22.91 -1.91
CA LEU A 673 -10.17 -22.42 -2.45
C LEU A 673 -9.88 -22.98 -3.86
N ILE A 674 -10.05 -24.29 -4.08
CA ILE A 674 -9.84 -24.92 -5.40
C ILE A 674 -10.77 -24.31 -6.45
N ARG A 675 -12.04 -24.07 -6.11
CA ARG A 675 -13.01 -23.44 -7.02
C ARG A 675 -12.63 -22.01 -7.36
N GLU A 676 -12.46 -21.16 -6.36
CA GLU A 676 -12.26 -19.72 -6.55
C GLU A 676 -10.84 -19.36 -7.03
N ALA A 677 -9.81 -20.10 -6.60
CA ALA A 677 -8.42 -19.77 -6.86
C ALA A 677 -7.76 -20.55 -7.99
N TYR A 678 -8.36 -21.66 -8.47
CA TYR A 678 -7.80 -22.48 -9.54
C TYR A 678 -8.80 -22.73 -10.67
N TRP A 679 -9.90 -23.46 -10.44
CA TRP A 679 -10.83 -23.85 -11.51
C TRP A 679 -11.55 -22.67 -12.17
N LEU A 680 -11.91 -21.63 -11.40
CA LEU A 680 -12.52 -20.41 -11.93
C LEU A 680 -11.50 -19.58 -12.75
N PRO A 681 -10.29 -19.24 -12.25
CA PRO A 681 -9.25 -18.60 -13.06
C PRO A 681 -8.83 -19.39 -14.31
N MET A 682 -8.83 -20.72 -14.22
CA MET A 682 -8.54 -21.59 -15.37
C MET A 682 -9.67 -21.67 -16.40
N GLY A 683 -10.85 -21.11 -16.11
CA GLY A 683 -11.99 -21.11 -17.03
C GLY A 683 -12.74 -22.46 -17.12
N LEU A 684 -12.49 -23.39 -16.21
CA LEU A 684 -13.13 -24.71 -16.19
C LEU A 684 -14.57 -24.66 -15.65
N ILE A 685 -14.83 -23.70 -14.77
CA ILE A 685 -16.15 -23.47 -14.16
C ILE A 685 -16.55 -21.99 -14.31
N GLN A 686 -17.86 -21.73 -14.25
CA GLN A 686 -18.45 -20.39 -14.25
C GLN A 686 -19.31 -20.18 -13.03
N ARG A 687 -19.27 -18.97 -12.48
CA ARG A 687 -20.08 -18.59 -11.32
C ARG A 687 -21.50 -18.21 -11.75
N GLN A 688 -22.50 -18.88 -11.19
CA GLN A 688 -23.92 -18.55 -11.33
C GLN A 688 -24.51 -18.30 -9.93
N GLY A 689 -24.43 -17.05 -9.47
CA GLY A 689 -24.89 -16.67 -8.12
C GLY A 689 -24.03 -17.28 -7.01
N LYS A 690 -24.63 -18.17 -6.20
CA LYS A 690 -23.97 -18.93 -5.12
C LYS A 690 -23.53 -20.34 -5.54
N CYS A 691 -23.76 -20.72 -6.80
CA CYS A 691 -23.46 -22.04 -7.34
C CYS A 691 -22.45 -21.91 -8.48
N TYR A 692 -21.76 -23.02 -8.78
CA TYR A 692 -20.84 -23.13 -9.90
C TYR A 692 -21.43 -24.06 -10.95
N LYS A 693 -21.17 -23.79 -12.23
CA LYS A 693 -21.46 -24.70 -13.33
C LYS A 693 -20.21 -24.93 -14.16
N VAL A 694 -20.11 -26.11 -14.77
CA VAL A 694 -19.05 -26.41 -15.73
C VAL A 694 -19.20 -25.50 -16.96
N THR A 695 -18.08 -25.04 -17.50
CA THR A 695 -18.06 -24.23 -18.72
C THR A 695 -18.69 -25.01 -19.88
N PRO A 696 -19.67 -24.43 -20.62
CA PRO A 696 -20.27 -25.10 -21.76
C PRO A 696 -19.23 -25.38 -22.85
N GLN A 697 -19.32 -26.53 -23.51
CA GLN A 697 -18.36 -27.00 -24.52
C GLN A 697 -16.93 -27.15 -23.99
N LEU A 698 -16.73 -27.93 -22.92
CA LEU A 698 -15.42 -28.17 -22.30
C LEU A 698 -14.35 -28.68 -23.30
N GLY A 699 -14.75 -29.49 -24.29
CA GLY A 699 -13.86 -29.92 -25.38
C GLY A 699 -13.30 -28.78 -26.24
N ASN A 700 -13.96 -27.61 -26.24
CA ASN A 700 -13.47 -26.42 -26.93
C ASN A 700 -12.54 -25.53 -26.07
N HIS A 701 -12.36 -25.85 -24.79
CA HIS A 701 -11.53 -25.07 -23.88
C HIS A 701 -10.04 -25.12 -24.28
N GLN A 702 -9.32 -23.99 -24.16
CA GLN A 702 -7.93 -23.87 -24.64
C GLN A 702 -6.98 -24.92 -24.02
N LEU A 703 -7.10 -25.16 -22.71
CA LEU A 703 -6.28 -26.16 -22.01
C LEU A 703 -6.63 -27.59 -22.43
N VAL A 704 -7.92 -27.87 -22.67
CA VAL A 704 -8.40 -29.20 -23.06
C VAL A 704 -8.00 -29.52 -24.50
N LYS A 705 -8.14 -28.55 -25.42
CA LYS A 705 -7.64 -28.66 -26.80
C LYS A 705 -6.13 -28.88 -26.86
N ARG A 706 -5.37 -28.29 -25.94
CA ARG A 706 -3.92 -28.48 -25.87
C ARG A 706 -3.56 -29.88 -25.37
N LEU A 707 -4.36 -30.45 -24.46
CA LEU A 707 -4.18 -31.81 -23.94
C LEU A 707 -4.58 -32.91 -24.95
N GLN A 708 -5.59 -32.66 -25.78
CA GLN A 708 -6.18 -33.68 -26.66
C GLN A 708 -5.15 -34.45 -27.53
N PRO A 709 -4.19 -33.82 -28.22
CA PRO A 709 -3.19 -34.54 -29.03
C PRO A 709 -2.21 -35.38 -28.20
N LEU A 710 -2.00 -35.00 -26.94
CA LEU A 710 -1.16 -35.78 -26.02
C LEU A 710 -1.90 -37.03 -25.57
N LEU A 711 -3.19 -36.91 -25.27
CA LEU A 711 -4.05 -37.99 -24.75
C LEU A 711 -4.28 -39.12 -25.78
N GLU A 712 -4.13 -38.87 -27.09
CA GLU A 712 -4.19 -39.90 -28.14
C GLU A 712 -3.12 -41.00 -28.01
N ARG A 713 -2.08 -40.77 -27.19
CA ARG A 713 -0.95 -41.70 -27.00
C ARG A 713 -0.87 -42.29 -25.59
N ASP A 714 -1.94 -42.19 -24.80
CA ASP A 714 -2.00 -42.63 -23.39
C ASP A 714 -0.76 -42.22 -22.57
N PRO A 715 -0.41 -40.92 -22.51
CA PRO A 715 0.84 -40.45 -21.94
C PRO A 715 0.86 -40.62 -20.43
N SER A 716 2.05 -40.68 -19.84
CA SER A 716 2.18 -40.58 -18.39
C SER A 716 1.90 -39.14 -17.93
N PRO A 717 1.39 -38.93 -16.70
CA PRO A 717 1.20 -37.59 -16.13
C PRO A 717 2.45 -36.72 -16.16
N LYS A 718 3.64 -37.33 -16.06
CA LYS A 718 4.93 -36.62 -16.18
C LYS A 718 5.10 -35.95 -17.55
N VAL A 719 4.74 -36.62 -18.63
CA VAL A 719 4.84 -36.06 -19.99
C VAL A 719 3.88 -34.89 -20.18
N ILE A 720 2.66 -35.01 -19.64
CA ILE A 720 1.68 -33.92 -19.64
C ILE A 720 2.23 -32.71 -18.85
N HIS A 721 2.85 -32.98 -17.71
CA HIS A 721 3.44 -31.95 -16.87
C HIS A 721 4.59 -31.23 -17.56
N GLU A 722 5.45 -31.96 -18.25
CA GLU A 722 6.55 -31.42 -19.05
C GLU A 722 6.02 -30.55 -20.21
N ASP A 723 4.98 -30.97 -20.93
CA ASP A 723 4.40 -30.20 -22.05
C ASP A 723 3.70 -28.91 -21.58
N LEU A 724 2.85 -29.00 -20.56
CA LEU A 724 2.08 -27.84 -20.07
C LEU A 724 2.95 -26.82 -19.30
N ALA A 725 4.10 -27.25 -18.78
CA ALA A 725 5.11 -26.38 -18.20
C ALA A 725 6.04 -25.72 -19.24
N GLN A 726 5.95 -26.08 -20.53
CA GLN A 726 6.77 -25.51 -21.60
C GLN A 726 6.52 -24.00 -21.83
N PRO A 727 7.47 -23.30 -22.49
CA PRO A 727 7.31 -21.89 -22.88
C PRO A 727 5.99 -21.69 -23.64
N ILE A 728 5.34 -20.54 -23.40
CA ILE A 728 3.94 -20.17 -23.76
C ILE A 728 2.98 -20.28 -22.57
N LEU A 729 2.70 -21.47 -22.04
CA LEU A 729 1.69 -21.64 -20.97
C LEU A 729 2.30 -21.56 -19.57
N GLY A 730 3.41 -22.26 -19.32
CA GLY A 730 4.12 -22.23 -18.04
C GLY A 730 3.25 -22.58 -16.83
N LEU A 731 2.31 -23.51 -16.97
CA LEU A 731 1.41 -23.91 -15.89
C LEU A 731 2.18 -24.55 -14.74
N LEU A 732 1.66 -24.34 -13.53
CA LEU A 732 2.20 -24.85 -12.29
C LEU A 732 1.69 -26.27 -12.02
N GLU A 733 2.40 -27.01 -11.16
CA GLU A 733 2.05 -28.40 -10.83
C GLU A 733 0.63 -28.57 -10.33
N ASP A 734 0.20 -27.70 -9.41
CA ASP A 734 -1.16 -27.77 -8.88
C ASP A 734 -2.24 -27.47 -9.93
N GLN A 735 -1.96 -26.57 -10.87
CA GLN A 735 -2.90 -26.26 -11.96
C GLN A 735 -3.06 -27.46 -12.90
N ILE A 736 -1.97 -28.16 -13.20
CA ILE A 736 -1.97 -29.34 -14.07
C ILE A 736 -2.67 -30.50 -13.35
N ASN A 737 -2.35 -30.74 -12.08
CA ASN A 737 -3.00 -31.75 -11.25
C ASN A 737 -4.50 -31.53 -11.14
N LEU A 738 -4.93 -30.30 -10.83
CA LEU A 738 -6.34 -29.94 -10.73
C LEU A 738 -7.08 -29.97 -12.07
N LEU A 739 -6.40 -29.70 -13.20
CA LEU A 739 -6.97 -29.87 -14.53
C LEU A 739 -7.26 -31.34 -14.82
N LEU A 740 -6.30 -32.21 -14.55
CA LEU A 740 -6.44 -33.66 -14.76
C LEU A 740 -7.50 -34.25 -13.84
N ILE A 741 -7.53 -33.86 -12.56
CA ILE A 741 -8.57 -34.29 -11.62
C ILE A 741 -9.94 -33.75 -12.05
N PHE A 742 -10.05 -32.50 -12.52
CA PHE A 742 -11.31 -31.97 -13.00
C PHE A 742 -11.86 -32.80 -14.17
N LEU A 743 -11.03 -33.07 -15.18
CA LEU A 743 -11.42 -33.88 -16.35
C LEU A 743 -11.72 -35.34 -15.96
N LEU A 744 -10.99 -35.90 -15.00
CA LEU A 744 -11.29 -37.21 -14.41
C LEU A 744 -12.68 -37.20 -13.75
N LEU A 745 -13.03 -36.17 -12.98
CA LEU A 745 -14.33 -36.05 -12.31
C LEU A 745 -15.47 -35.82 -13.31
N GLN A 746 -15.23 -35.10 -14.41
CA GLN A 746 -16.19 -34.97 -15.51
C GLN A 746 -16.36 -36.25 -16.34
N GLY A 747 -15.46 -37.24 -16.17
CA GLY A 747 -15.51 -38.50 -16.92
C GLY A 747 -14.96 -38.41 -18.35
N GLU A 748 -14.18 -37.36 -18.64
CA GLU A 748 -13.52 -37.15 -19.95
C GLU A 748 -12.25 -38.01 -20.09
N LEU A 749 -11.60 -38.32 -18.96
CA LEU A 749 -10.37 -39.11 -18.93
C LEU A 749 -10.30 -40.05 -17.72
N GLU A 750 -9.39 -41.01 -17.79
CA GLU A 750 -9.06 -41.93 -16.71
C GLU A 750 -7.54 -41.92 -16.46
N ILE A 751 -7.13 -41.90 -15.19
CA ILE A 751 -5.73 -41.88 -14.77
C ILE A 751 -5.45 -43.21 -14.08
N THR A 752 -4.51 -44.00 -14.59
CA THR A 752 -4.29 -45.37 -14.13
C THR A 752 -2.84 -45.69 -13.78
N ARG A 753 -2.68 -46.61 -12.83
CA ARG A 753 -1.41 -47.24 -12.47
C ARG A 753 -1.67 -48.73 -12.30
N LEU A 754 -0.93 -49.59 -13.01
CA LEU A 754 -1.15 -51.05 -12.99
C LEU A 754 -2.64 -51.47 -13.14
N LYS A 755 -3.40 -50.81 -14.03
CA LYS A 755 -4.86 -50.99 -14.25
C LYS A 755 -5.78 -50.54 -13.12
N GLN A 756 -5.26 -49.95 -12.05
CA GLN A 756 -6.05 -49.34 -10.98
C GLN A 756 -6.19 -47.84 -11.20
N SER A 757 -7.39 -47.31 -10.99
CA SER A 757 -7.72 -45.91 -11.25
C SER A 757 -7.30 -45.01 -10.09
N TYR A 758 -6.93 -43.76 -10.38
CA TYR A 758 -6.70 -42.72 -9.36
C TYR A 758 -7.90 -42.61 -8.39
N ARG A 759 -9.12 -42.81 -8.90
CA ARG A 759 -10.36 -42.81 -8.10
C ARG A 759 -10.37 -43.83 -6.94
N SER A 760 -9.59 -44.90 -7.04
CA SER A 760 -9.46 -45.94 -6.01
C SER A 760 -8.20 -45.84 -5.16
N LEU A 761 -7.17 -45.14 -5.65
CA LEU A 761 -5.85 -45.12 -5.03
C LEU A 761 -5.47 -43.76 -4.42
N PHE A 762 -6.30 -42.72 -4.55
CA PHE A 762 -5.96 -41.37 -4.13
C PHE A 762 -5.57 -41.24 -2.64
N GLU A 763 -6.08 -42.10 -1.75
CA GLU A 763 -5.69 -42.12 -0.32
C GLU A 763 -4.25 -42.61 -0.09
N THR A 764 -3.81 -43.60 -0.87
CA THR A 764 -2.49 -44.24 -0.71
C THR A 764 -1.44 -43.66 -1.64
N LEU A 765 -1.85 -43.14 -2.80
CA LEU A 765 -1.02 -42.54 -3.85
C LEU A 765 -1.68 -41.25 -4.36
N PRO A 766 -1.62 -40.14 -3.59
CA PRO A 766 -2.26 -38.88 -3.97
C PRO A 766 -1.51 -38.13 -5.10
N ASN A 767 -0.21 -38.39 -5.27
CA ASN A 767 0.62 -37.71 -6.27
C ASN A 767 0.42 -38.34 -7.66
N LEU A 768 -0.13 -37.55 -8.58
CA LEU A 768 -0.42 -37.93 -9.97
C LEU A 768 0.84 -38.28 -10.77
N LEU A 769 2.01 -37.70 -10.47
CA LEU A 769 3.26 -37.98 -11.18
C LEU A 769 3.76 -39.43 -11.00
N GLN A 770 3.18 -40.17 -10.05
CA GLN A 770 3.51 -41.57 -9.78
C GLN A 770 2.65 -42.57 -10.57
N TYR A 771 1.72 -42.10 -11.40
CA TYR A 771 0.83 -42.94 -12.22
C TYR A 771 1.44 -43.18 -13.61
N ASP A 772 0.99 -44.26 -14.26
CA ASP A 772 1.63 -44.76 -15.48
C ASP A 772 1.04 -44.13 -16.74
N GLN A 773 -0.30 -43.94 -16.78
CA GLN A 773 -1.03 -43.57 -18.00
C GLN A 773 -2.24 -42.69 -17.71
N VAL A 774 -2.58 -41.83 -18.68
CA VAL A 774 -3.83 -41.06 -18.76
C VAL A 774 -4.53 -41.39 -20.08
N CYS A 775 -5.72 -41.99 -20.02
CA CYS A 775 -6.50 -42.45 -21.17
C CYS A 775 -7.82 -41.65 -21.32
N LEU A 776 -8.41 -41.61 -22.51
CA LEU A 776 -9.77 -41.06 -22.71
C LEU A 776 -10.85 -42.02 -22.20
N SER A 777 -11.90 -41.50 -21.56
CA SER A 777 -13.03 -42.30 -21.04
C SER A 777 -14.22 -42.25 -22.01
N TYR A 778 -14.69 -43.41 -22.48
CA TYR A 778 -15.94 -43.52 -23.26
C TYR A 778 -17.15 -43.61 -22.31
N GLY A 779 -17.84 -42.49 -22.09
CA GLY A 779 -19.12 -42.44 -21.35
C GLY A 779 -20.35 -42.40 -22.27
N LEU A 780 -21.56 -42.59 -21.70
CA LEU A 780 -22.82 -42.41 -22.43
C LEU A 780 -23.02 -40.95 -22.84
N ASN A 781 -23.63 -40.72 -24.01
CA ASN A 781 -24.02 -39.37 -24.40
C ASN A 781 -25.21 -38.85 -23.56
N SER A 782 -25.48 -37.55 -23.62
CA SER A 782 -26.50 -36.90 -22.76
C SER A 782 -27.91 -37.50 -22.92
N THR A 783 -28.27 -37.89 -24.14
CA THR A 783 -29.56 -38.53 -24.47
C THR A 783 -29.64 -39.95 -23.92
N GLU A 784 -28.58 -40.75 -24.08
CA GLU A 784 -28.50 -42.11 -23.55
C GLU A 784 -28.51 -42.13 -22.01
N ALA A 785 -27.84 -41.17 -21.37
CA ALA A 785 -27.85 -41.02 -19.92
C ALA A 785 -29.24 -40.63 -19.38
N GLU A 786 -29.98 -39.78 -20.10
CA GLU A 786 -31.36 -39.41 -19.73
C GLU A 786 -32.32 -40.60 -19.89
N HIS A 787 -32.18 -41.39 -20.96
CA HIS A 787 -32.91 -42.64 -21.15
C HIS A 787 -32.64 -43.65 -20.03
N LEU A 788 -31.37 -43.82 -19.64
CA LEU A 788 -31.01 -44.70 -18.53
C LEU A 788 -31.66 -44.23 -17.22
N LYS A 789 -31.68 -42.92 -16.98
CA LYS A 789 -32.33 -42.34 -15.79
C LYS A 789 -33.84 -42.59 -15.75
N LYS A 790 -34.52 -42.41 -16.88
CA LYS A 790 -35.98 -42.65 -17.01
C LYS A 790 -36.32 -44.10 -16.71
N LEU A 791 -35.57 -45.05 -17.27
CA LEU A 791 -35.81 -46.47 -17.05
C LEU A 791 -35.51 -46.90 -15.61
N LEU A 792 -34.42 -46.41 -15.00
CA LEU A 792 -34.14 -46.67 -13.57
C LEU A 792 -35.27 -46.19 -12.65
N LEU A 793 -35.87 -45.04 -12.94
CA LEU A 793 -37.02 -44.51 -12.19
C LEU A 793 -38.26 -45.37 -12.40
N ALA A 794 -38.53 -45.81 -13.62
CA ALA A 794 -39.65 -46.71 -13.93
C ALA A 794 -39.51 -48.08 -13.24
N SER A 795 -38.27 -48.57 -13.09
CA SER A 795 -37.96 -49.83 -12.39
C SER A 795 -37.76 -49.68 -10.87
N GLU A 796 -38.07 -48.52 -10.28
CA GLU A 796 -37.89 -48.20 -8.85
C GLU A 796 -36.45 -48.38 -8.31
N LEU A 797 -35.44 -48.28 -9.18
CA LEU A 797 -34.02 -48.40 -8.84
C LEU A 797 -33.43 -47.04 -8.43
N LYS A 798 -32.40 -47.07 -7.55
CA LYS A 798 -31.73 -45.86 -7.08
C LYS A 798 -31.00 -45.15 -8.22
N THR A 799 -31.30 -43.87 -8.44
CA THR A 799 -30.55 -43.04 -9.38
C THR A 799 -29.34 -42.37 -8.69
N PRO A 800 -28.14 -42.41 -9.30
CA PRO A 800 -26.97 -41.77 -8.71
C PRO A 800 -27.12 -40.24 -8.75
N LYS A 801 -26.62 -39.57 -7.70
CA LYS A 801 -26.63 -38.09 -7.61
C LYS A 801 -25.70 -37.43 -8.63
N GLN A 802 -24.63 -38.13 -9.03
CA GLN A 802 -23.69 -37.70 -10.06
C GLN A 802 -23.64 -38.73 -11.21
N TRP A 803 -23.56 -38.24 -12.44
CA TRP A 803 -23.60 -39.05 -13.67
C TRP A 803 -22.22 -39.28 -14.29
N THR A 804 -21.27 -39.77 -13.49
CA THR A 804 -19.93 -40.16 -13.98
C THR A 804 -19.98 -41.48 -14.77
N SER A 805 -18.97 -41.75 -15.61
CA SER A 805 -18.86 -43.01 -16.36
C SER A 805 -18.90 -44.26 -15.46
N LEU A 806 -18.28 -44.21 -14.27
CA LEU A 806 -18.36 -45.30 -13.30
C LEU A 806 -19.79 -45.53 -12.76
N THR A 807 -20.47 -44.45 -12.38
CA THR A 807 -21.86 -44.53 -11.86
C THR A 807 -22.85 -44.93 -12.95
N GLN A 808 -22.60 -44.55 -14.21
CA GLN A 808 -23.38 -45.02 -15.35
C GLN A 808 -23.21 -46.54 -15.53
N LYS A 809 -21.95 -47.03 -15.51
CA LYS A 809 -21.65 -48.46 -15.59
C LYS A 809 -22.30 -49.26 -14.47
N GLN A 810 -22.20 -48.78 -13.22
CA GLN A 810 -22.84 -49.41 -12.06
C GLN A 810 -24.37 -49.44 -12.19
N SER A 811 -24.98 -48.36 -12.68
CA SER A 811 -26.43 -48.28 -12.86
C SER A 811 -26.91 -49.25 -13.93
N ILE A 812 -26.16 -49.42 -15.02
CA ILE A 812 -26.43 -50.45 -16.04
C ILE A 812 -26.34 -51.86 -15.42
N THR A 813 -25.33 -52.12 -14.59
CA THR A 813 -25.20 -53.43 -13.92
C THR A 813 -26.36 -53.72 -12.98
N SER A 814 -26.81 -52.75 -12.18
CA SER A 814 -28.01 -52.91 -11.34
C SER A 814 -29.28 -53.14 -12.17
N LEU A 815 -29.40 -52.48 -13.32
CA LEU A 815 -30.51 -52.69 -14.24
C LEU A 815 -30.46 -54.10 -14.88
N GLN A 816 -29.28 -54.64 -15.18
CA GLN A 816 -29.11 -56.01 -15.66
C GLN A 816 -29.53 -57.06 -14.62
N GLU A 817 -29.23 -56.83 -13.34
CA GLU A 817 -29.69 -57.71 -12.25
C GLU A 817 -31.21 -57.68 -12.10
N PHE A 818 -31.82 -56.49 -12.16
CA PHE A 818 -33.27 -56.32 -12.17
C PHE A 818 -33.91 -57.06 -13.35
N ALA A 819 -33.39 -56.84 -14.57
CA ALA A 819 -33.93 -57.43 -15.80
C ALA A 819 -33.94 -58.97 -15.76
N LYS A 820 -32.97 -59.62 -15.10
CA LYS A 820 -32.97 -61.09 -14.92
C LYS A 820 -34.18 -61.56 -14.12
N SER A 821 -34.42 -60.97 -12.96
CA SER A 821 -35.58 -61.29 -12.11
C SER A 821 -36.91 -60.94 -12.78
N HIS A 822 -36.92 -59.84 -13.54
CA HIS A 822 -38.09 -59.36 -14.27
C HIS A 822 -38.50 -60.32 -15.38
N LEU A 823 -37.53 -60.75 -16.21
CA LEU A 823 -37.74 -61.71 -17.29
C LEU A 823 -38.23 -63.07 -16.80
N ASP A 824 -37.77 -63.55 -15.63
CA ASP A 824 -38.24 -64.82 -15.07
C ASP A 824 -39.74 -64.77 -14.71
N THR A 825 -40.23 -63.60 -14.29
CA THR A 825 -41.65 -63.40 -13.98
C THR A 825 -42.50 -63.39 -15.26
N LEU A 826 -42.06 -62.65 -16.28
CA LEU A 826 -42.75 -62.60 -17.58
C LEU A 826 -42.75 -63.96 -18.29
N ARG A 827 -41.66 -64.73 -18.21
CA ARG A 827 -41.57 -66.08 -18.79
C ARG A 827 -42.56 -67.05 -18.16
N LYS A 828 -42.67 -67.06 -16.82
CA LYS A 828 -43.65 -67.89 -16.10
C LYS A 828 -45.09 -67.55 -16.49
N ALA A 829 -45.42 -66.25 -16.59
CA ALA A 829 -46.74 -65.82 -17.03
C ALA A 829 -47.05 -66.24 -18.47
N ARG A 830 -46.07 -66.13 -19.37
CA ARG A 830 -46.19 -66.61 -20.76
C ARG A 830 -46.44 -68.12 -20.81
N GLU A 831 -45.73 -68.91 -20.00
CA GLU A 831 -45.93 -70.36 -19.90
C GLU A 831 -47.33 -70.71 -19.37
N GLN A 832 -47.82 -69.98 -18.37
CA GLN A 832 -49.19 -70.12 -17.87
C GLN A 832 -50.22 -69.80 -18.96
N LEU A 833 -50.05 -68.71 -19.70
CA LEU A 833 -50.93 -68.35 -20.81
C LEU A 833 -50.91 -69.39 -21.94
N GLN A 834 -49.77 -70.00 -22.24
CA GLN A 834 -49.69 -71.08 -23.23
C GLN A 834 -50.45 -72.35 -22.81
N GLN A 835 -50.62 -72.58 -21.52
CA GLN A 835 -51.45 -73.68 -21.01
C GLN A 835 -52.95 -73.40 -21.11
N LEU A 836 -53.35 -72.13 -21.25
CA LEU A 836 -54.70 -71.72 -21.59
C LEU A 836 -54.79 -71.71 -23.13
N VAL A 837 -55.39 -72.76 -23.71
CA VAL A 837 -55.41 -73.08 -25.16
C VAL A 837 -55.92 -71.93 -26.06
N SER A 838 -56.54 -70.90 -25.48
CA SER A 838 -57.34 -69.91 -26.20
C SER A 838 -56.79 -68.47 -26.22
N VAL A 839 -55.57 -68.16 -25.73
CA VAL A 839 -55.10 -66.74 -25.60
C VAL A 839 -53.77 -66.42 -26.31
N PRO A 840 -53.66 -66.57 -27.64
CA PRO A 840 -52.39 -66.40 -28.37
C PRO A 840 -51.95 -64.93 -28.56
N ALA A 841 -52.86 -63.96 -28.46
CA ALA A 841 -52.54 -62.55 -28.65
C ALA A 841 -51.75 -61.98 -27.47
N MET A 842 -52.22 -62.22 -26.24
CA MET A 842 -51.55 -61.77 -25.02
C MET A 842 -50.18 -62.46 -24.82
N ALA A 843 -50.09 -63.75 -25.16
CA ALA A 843 -48.82 -64.49 -25.13
C ALA A 843 -47.78 -63.93 -26.12
N ARG A 844 -48.21 -63.43 -27.29
CA ARG A 844 -47.33 -62.73 -28.25
C ARG A 844 -46.87 -61.37 -27.73
N GLY A 845 -47.76 -60.59 -27.10
CA GLY A 845 -47.41 -59.32 -26.46
C GLY A 845 -46.33 -59.50 -25.38
N LEU A 846 -46.51 -60.49 -24.50
CA LEU A 846 -45.48 -60.85 -23.51
C LEU A 846 -44.17 -61.31 -24.15
N GLN A 847 -44.23 -62.10 -25.23
CA GLN A 847 -43.03 -62.52 -25.94
C GLN A 847 -42.25 -61.32 -26.50
N GLN A 848 -42.94 -60.33 -27.05
CA GLN A 848 -42.31 -59.14 -27.61
C GLN A 848 -41.53 -58.36 -26.54
N VAL A 849 -42.14 -58.11 -25.37
CA VAL A 849 -41.47 -57.45 -24.24
C VAL A 849 -40.28 -58.28 -23.74
N ILE A 850 -40.43 -59.61 -23.67
CA ILE A 850 -39.33 -60.52 -23.30
C ILE A 850 -38.15 -60.41 -24.28
N GLU A 851 -38.39 -60.34 -25.59
CA GLU A 851 -37.32 -60.17 -26.58
C GLU A 851 -36.64 -58.81 -26.46
N GLN A 852 -37.39 -57.73 -26.22
CA GLN A 852 -36.86 -56.37 -26.07
C GLN A 852 -35.92 -56.22 -24.85
N TRP A 853 -36.12 -57.00 -23.78
CA TRP A 853 -35.21 -57.02 -22.62
C TRP A 853 -33.92 -57.83 -22.84
N LYS A 854 -33.87 -58.76 -23.81
CA LYS A 854 -32.72 -59.66 -24.01
C LYS A 854 -31.40 -58.97 -24.37
N PRO A 855 -31.34 -57.94 -25.24
CA PRO A 855 -30.09 -57.27 -25.60
C PRO A 855 -29.30 -56.76 -24.38
N LEU A 856 -30.01 -56.35 -23.33
CA LEU A 856 -29.40 -55.84 -22.11
C LEU A 856 -28.60 -56.91 -21.33
N LEU A 857 -28.92 -58.19 -21.53
CA LEU A 857 -28.32 -59.34 -20.82
C LEU A 857 -27.25 -60.08 -21.63
N GLN A 858 -26.80 -59.54 -22.77
CA GLN A 858 -25.72 -60.12 -23.55
C GLN A 858 -24.36 -60.00 -22.83
N ASP A 859 -23.45 -60.94 -23.09
CA ASP A 859 -22.13 -61.03 -22.43
C ASP A 859 -21.11 -60.08 -23.09
N VAL A 860 -21.43 -58.78 -23.07
CA VAL A 860 -20.71 -57.68 -23.76
C VAL A 860 -20.46 -56.53 -22.74
N GLN A 861 -19.60 -55.54 -23.06
CA GLN A 861 -19.38 -54.40 -22.16
C GLN A 861 -20.70 -53.66 -21.84
N PRO A 862 -20.92 -53.19 -20.59
CA PRO A 862 -22.21 -52.62 -20.17
C PRO A 862 -22.74 -51.48 -21.05
N PHE A 863 -21.86 -50.61 -21.55
CA PHE A 863 -22.26 -49.52 -22.44
C PHE A 863 -22.71 -49.99 -23.82
N GLU A 864 -22.10 -51.05 -24.37
CA GLU A 864 -22.49 -51.64 -25.64
C GLU A 864 -23.82 -52.39 -25.50
N ALA A 865 -24.02 -53.14 -24.41
CA ALA A 865 -25.29 -53.80 -24.09
C ALA A 865 -26.44 -52.78 -23.93
N TRP A 866 -26.16 -51.61 -23.34
CA TRP A 866 -27.11 -50.51 -23.22
C TRP A 866 -27.49 -49.91 -24.58
N GLN A 867 -26.51 -49.68 -25.46
CA GLN A 867 -26.77 -49.13 -26.80
C GLN A 867 -27.60 -50.07 -27.67
N GLN A 868 -27.32 -51.38 -27.62
CA GLN A 868 -28.12 -52.39 -28.32
C GLN A 868 -29.55 -52.47 -27.80
N PHE A 869 -29.74 -52.35 -26.48
CA PHE A 869 -31.07 -52.30 -25.87
C PHE A 869 -31.88 -51.09 -26.34
N ILE A 870 -31.31 -49.88 -26.30
CA ILE A 870 -31.99 -48.67 -26.77
C ILE A 870 -32.32 -48.75 -28.26
N TYR A 871 -31.44 -49.36 -29.07
CA TYR A 871 -31.68 -49.58 -30.49
C TYR A 871 -32.87 -50.52 -30.75
N GLU A 872 -32.97 -51.64 -30.02
CA GLU A 872 -34.04 -52.63 -30.18
C GLU A 872 -35.39 -52.11 -29.67
N VAL A 873 -35.38 -51.28 -28.62
CA VAL A 873 -36.56 -50.66 -28.03
C VAL A 873 -37.11 -49.53 -28.92
N GLY A 874 -36.25 -48.76 -29.58
CA GLY A 874 -36.63 -47.64 -30.44
C GLY A 874 -37.13 -46.43 -29.62
N VAL A 875 -38.40 -46.46 -29.18
CA VAL A 875 -39.01 -45.41 -28.35
C VAL A 875 -39.14 -45.92 -26.92
N LEU A 876 -38.43 -45.30 -25.98
CA LEU A 876 -38.33 -45.78 -24.60
C LEU A 876 -39.66 -45.68 -23.85
N GLU A 877 -40.43 -44.61 -24.07
CA GLU A 877 -41.73 -44.40 -23.43
C GLU A 877 -42.74 -45.51 -23.79
N ASP A 878 -42.86 -45.85 -25.08
CA ASP A 878 -43.74 -46.92 -25.57
C ASP A 878 -43.37 -48.28 -24.96
N PHE A 879 -42.07 -48.53 -24.76
CA PHE A 879 -41.59 -49.74 -24.11
C PHE A 879 -41.90 -49.78 -22.61
N ILE A 880 -41.73 -48.67 -21.89
CA ILE A 880 -42.08 -48.60 -20.46
C ILE A 880 -43.57 -48.88 -20.27
N GLU A 881 -44.44 -48.33 -21.12
CA GLU A 881 -45.89 -48.61 -21.07
C GLU A 881 -46.19 -50.10 -21.35
N ALA A 882 -45.59 -50.67 -22.40
CA ALA A 882 -45.76 -52.08 -22.73
C ALA A 882 -45.22 -53.03 -21.63
N ASP A 883 -44.12 -52.69 -20.96
CA ASP A 883 -43.55 -53.46 -19.85
C ASP A 883 -44.45 -53.42 -18.60
N ILE A 884 -45.04 -52.26 -18.29
CA ILE A 884 -46.00 -52.12 -17.19
C ILE A 884 -47.24 -52.99 -17.45
N GLU A 885 -47.81 -52.95 -18.66
CA GLU A 885 -48.96 -53.78 -19.04
C GLU A 885 -48.63 -55.28 -19.00
N ALA A 886 -47.46 -55.66 -19.50
CA ALA A 886 -46.95 -57.03 -19.45
C ALA A 886 -46.80 -57.54 -18.02
N MET A 887 -46.30 -56.71 -17.11
CA MET A 887 -46.16 -57.05 -15.70
C MET A 887 -47.50 -57.14 -14.97
N ALA A 888 -48.45 -56.25 -15.26
CA ALA A 888 -49.81 -56.33 -14.72
C ALA A 888 -50.51 -57.63 -15.17
N LEU A 889 -50.35 -58.00 -16.44
CA LEU A 889 -50.81 -59.28 -16.97
C LEU A 889 -50.12 -60.47 -16.29
N ALA A 890 -48.81 -60.40 -16.06
CA ALA A 890 -48.06 -61.46 -15.40
C ALA A 890 -48.49 -61.67 -13.94
N GLU A 891 -48.69 -60.59 -13.19
CA GLU A 891 -49.22 -60.64 -11.84
C GLU A 891 -50.65 -61.20 -11.82
N PHE A 892 -51.50 -60.78 -12.75
CA PHE A 892 -52.84 -61.31 -12.87
C PHE A 892 -52.87 -62.81 -13.18
N CYS A 893 -52.03 -63.27 -14.12
CA CYS A 893 -51.85 -64.69 -14.41
C CYS A 893 -51.46 -65.45 -13.14
N SER A 894 -50.48 -64.94 -12.39
CA SER A 894 -50.02 -65.60 -11.16
C SER A 894 -51.14 -65.81 -10.13
N ARG A 895 -52.11 -64.89 -10.04
CA ARG A 895 -53.22 -64.92 -9.07
C ARG A 895 -54.42 -65.72 -9.56
N HIS A 896 -54.84 -65.54 -10.81
CA HIS A 896 -56.10 -66.04 -11.33
C HIS A 896 -55.96 -67.19 -12.34
N PHE A 897 -54.75 -67.70 -12.58
CA PHE A 897 -54.53 -68.80 -13.52
C PHE A 897 -55.34 -70.06 -13.17
N ASN A 898 -55.28 -70.51 -11.90
CA ASN A 898 -56.01 -71.71 -11.46
C ASN A 898 -57.54 -71.53 -11.54
N GLU A 899 -58.01 -70.33 -11.20
CA GLU A 899 -59.42 -69.95 -11.28
C GLU A 899 -59.91 -69.91 -12.73
N SER A 900 -59.13 -69.30 -13.63
CA SER A 900 -59.38 -69.29 -15.08
C SER A 900 -59.46 -70.70 -15.65
N LYS A 901 -58.49 -71.55 -15.31
CA LYS A 901 -58.47 -72.95 -15.76
C LYS A 901 -59.68 -73.73 -15.26
N ARG A 902 -60.07 -73.51 -14.00
CA ARG A 902 -61.26 -74.12 -13.40
C ARG A 902 -62.53 -73.67 -14.11
N TYR A 903 -62.69 -72.37 -14.36
CA TYR A 903 -63.88 -71.84 -15.05
C TYR A 903 -63.97 -72.26 -16.51
N LEU A 904 -62.85 -72.34 -17.23
CA LEU A 904 -62.84 -72.91 -18.58
C LEU A 904 -63.23 -74.39 -18.59
N HIS A 905 -62.76 -75.17 -17.62
CA HIS A 905 -63.16 -76.57 -17.45
C HIS A 905 -64.66 -76.69 -17.08
N LEU A 906 -65.18 -75.79 -16.23
CA LEU A 906 -66.59 -75.76 -15.91
C LEU A 906 -67.42 -75.36 -17.13
N LEU A 907 -67.03 -74.33 -17.88
CA LEU A 907 -67.70 -73.89 -19.10
C LEU A 907 -67.79 -75.03 -20.12
N SER A 908 -66.67 -75.74 -20.38
CA SER A 908 -66.66 -76.85 -21.35
C SER A 908 -67.59 -78.00 -20.97
N ASN A 909 -67.81 -78.22 -19.66
CA ASN A 909 -68.69 -79.28 -19.16
C ASN A 909 -70.14 -78.82 -18.94
N LEU A 910 -70.37 -77.53 -18.67
CA LEU A 910 -71.70 -76.91 -18.60
C LEU A 910 -72.31 -76.76 -19.99
N HIS A 911 -71.51 -76.53 -21.03
CA HIS A 911 -72.02 -76.24 -22.37
C HIS A 911 -72.96 -77.31 -22.94
N PRO A 912 -72.57 -78.61 -22.98
CA PRO A 912 -73.47 -79.66 -23.46
C PRO A 912 -74.70 -79.87 -22.56
N PHE A 913 -74.58 -79.53 -21.27
CA PHE A 913 -75.66 -79.68 -20.29
C PHE A 913 -76.71 -78.55 -20.44
N MET A 914 -76.25 -77.33 -20.67
CA MET A 914 -77.10 -76.14 -20.82
C MET A 914 -77.80 -76.08 -22.19
N GLU A 915 -77.17 -76.57 -23.27
CA GLU A 915 -77.79 -76.60 -24.62
C GLU A 915 -79.12 -77.39 -24.67
N ASN A 916 -79.30 -78.37 -23.78
CA ASN A 916 -80.52 -79.17 -23.71
C ASN A 916 -81.63 -78.52 -22.86
N ARG A 917 -81.39 -77.33 -22.29
CA ARG A 917 -82.34 -76.62 -21.43
C ARG A 917 -83.14 -75.59 -22.24
N HIS A 918 -84.45 -75.54 -22.05
CA HIS A 918 -85.32 -74.60 -22.76
C HIS A 918 -85.31 -73.16 -22.18
N ASP A 919 -84.75 -72.96 -20.99
CA ASP A 919 -84.71 -71.68 -20.27
C ASP A 919 -83.26 -71.26 -19.99
N LEU A 920 -82.63 -70.66 -21.01
CA LEU A 920 -81.25 -70.19 -20.96
C LEU A 920 -81.21 -68.70 -20.57
N PRO A 921 -80.47 -68.32 -19.52
CA PRO A 921 -80.26 -66.92 -19.18
C PRO A 921 -79.53 -66.15 -20.31
N GLU A 922 -79.93 -64.91 -20.61
CA GLU A 922 -79.29 -64.09 -21.67
C GLU A 922 -77.77 -63.95 -21.48
N GLN A 923 -77.30 -63.93 -20.24
CA GLN A 923 -75.88 -63.83 -19.86
C GLN A 923 -75.04 -65.04 -20.33
N TRP A 924 -75.67 -66.19 -20.59
CA TRP A 924 -74.99 -67.41 -21.04
C TRP A 924 -74.34 -67.22 -22.41
N HIS A 925 -75.02 -66.56 -23.35
CA HIS A 925 -74.49 -66.31 -24.69
C HIS A 925 -73.26 -65.39 -24.67
N LEU A 926 -73.20 -64.45 -23.72
CA LEU A 926 -72.04 -63.57 -23.54
C LEU A 926 -70.82 -64.33 -23.01
N LEU A 927 -71.01 -65.34 -22.14
CA LEU A 927 -69.92 -66.16 -21.58
C LEU A 927 -69.30 -67.13 -22.60
N LEU A 928 -70.03 -67.45 -23.67
CA LEU A 928 -69.57 -68.27 -24.79
C LEU A 928 -68.82 -67.49 -25.87
N SER A 929 -68.79 -66.16 -25.78
CA SER A 929 -68.01 -65.35 -26.71
C SER A 929 -66.51 -65.62 -26.56
N ASP A 930 -65.76 -65.60 -27.66
CA ASP A 930 -64.29 -65.65 -27.65
C ASP A 930 -63.66 -64.27 -27.38
N GLU A 931 -64.45 -63.22 -27.14
CA GLU A 931 -63.99 -61.83 -27.01
C GLU A 931 -63.06 -61.61 -25.80
N TRP A 932 -63.18 -62.44 -24.77
CA TRP A 932 -62.33 -62.39 -23.59
C TRP A 932 -60.86 -62.76 -23.88
N GLN A 933 -60.61 -63.48 -24.98
CA GLN A 933 -59.28 -63.92 -25.40
C GLN A 933 -58.47 -62.79 -26.07
N GLN A 934 -59.12 -61.67 -26.41
CA GLN A 934 -58.52 -60.62 -27.23
C GLN A 934 -57.69 -59.61 -26.44
N SER A 935 -58.06 -59.31 -25.20
CA SER A 935 -57.36 -58.30 -24.38
C SER A 935 -57.36 -58.65 -22.89
N PHE A 936 -56.35 -58.14 -22.19
CA PHE A 936 -56.23 -58.30 -20.74
C PHE A 936 -57.48 -57.80 -19.99
N ALA A 937 -58.03 -56.65 -20.39
CA ALA A 937 -59.23 -56.08 -19.78
C ALA A 937 -60.48 -56.96 -20.01
N ASN A 938 -60.63 -57.54 -21.21
CA ASN A 938 -61.76 -58.41 -21.51
C ASN A 938 -61.67 -59.72 -20.70
N TRP A 939 -60.46 -60.25 -20.50
CA TRP A 939 -60.26 -61.44 -19.67
C TRP A 939 -60.63 -61.18 -18.19
N GLN A 940 -60.24 -60.03 -17.64
CA GLN A 940 -60.64 -59.61 -16.29
C GLN A 940 -62.17 -59.52 -16.16
N HIS A 941 -62.82 -58.92 -17.15
CA HIS A 941 -64.28 -58.77 -17.15
C HIS A 941 -64.98 -60.13 -17.27
N TRP A 942 -64.50 -61.01 -18.14
CA TRP A 942 -65.05 -62.36 -18.32
C TRP A 942 -64.92 -63.20 -17.05
N LEU A 943 -63.77 -63.18 -16.37
CA LEU A 943 -63.58 -63.91 -15.11
C LEU A 943 -64.57 -63.47 -14.04
N LYS A 944 -64.79 -62.16 -13.91
CA LYS A 944 -65.77 -61.61 -12.96
C LYS A 944 -67.20 -62.04 -13.32
N ASN A 945 -67.58 -61.94 -14.59
CA ASN A 945 -68.92 -62.28 -15.05
C ASN A 945 -69.19 -63.79 -14.92
N PHE A 946 -68.22 -64.64 -15.27
CA PHE A 946 -68.34 -66.10 -15.14
C PHE A 946 -68.45 -66.51 -13.66
N SER A 947 -67.66 -65.89 -12.79
CA SER A 947 -67.73 -66.13 -11.35
C SER A 947 -69.12 -65.85 -10.78
N GLN A 948 -69.70 -64.69 -11.13
CA GLN A 948 -71.04 -64.30 -10.69
C GLN A 948 -72.11 -65.24 -11.23
N PHE A 949 -72.10 -65.51 -12.54
CA PHE A 949 -73.04 -66.43 -13.17
C PHE A 949 -72.97 -67.84 -12.56
N TYR A 950 -71.77 -68.36 -12.34
CA TYR A 950 -71.60 -69.71 -11.82
C TYR A 950 -72.10 -69.84 -10.37
N GLN A 951 -71.93 -68.81 -9.54
CA GLN A 951 -72.51 -68.79 -8.19
C GLN A 951 -74.04 -68.87 -8.25
N GLU A 952 -74.68 -68.07 -9.10
CA GLU A 952 -76.14 -68.09 -9.28
C GLU A 952 -76.62 -69.45 -9.81
N TYR A 953 -75.91 -70.04 -10.78
CA TYR A 953 -76.19 -71.37 -11.30
C TYR A 953 -76.11 -72.46 -10.21
N GLN A 954 -75.06 -72.43 -9.38
CA GLN A 954 -74.88 -73.41 -8.29
C GLN A 954 -76.06 -73.39 -7.32
N THR A 955 -76.52 -72.20 -6.92
CA THR A 955 -77.67 -72.05 -6.02
C THR A 955 -78.94 -72.60 -6.66
N GLN A 956 -79.24 -72.21 -7.90
CA GLN A 956 -80.43 -72.68 -8.62
C GLN A 956 -80.42 -74.20 -8.84
N TYR A 957 -79.27 -74.75 -9.20
CA TYR A 957 -79.12 -76.19 -9.41
C TYR A 957 -79.34 -76.96 -8.11
N GLN A 958 -78.77 -76.50 -7.00
CA GLN A 958 -78.91 -77.13 -5.70
C GLN A 958 -80.36 -77.10 -5.20
N GLU A 959 -81.05 -75.96 -5.32
CA GLU A 959 -82.46 -75.83 -4.96
C GLU A 959 -83.35 -76.78 -5.77
N ALA A 960 -83.18 -76.81 -7.10
CA ALA A 960 -83.95 -77.71 -7.97
C ALA A 960 -83.66 -79.19 -7.70
N HIS A 961 -82.40 -79.54 -7.44
CA HIS A 961 -81.97 -80.89 -7.08
C HIS A 961 -82.63 -81.37 -5.79
N ASP A 962 -82.51 -80.58 -4.72
CA ASP A 962 -83.01 -80.95 -3.41
C ASP A 962 -84.55 -80.99 -3.40
N GLN A 963 -85.19 -80.05 -4.11
CA GLN A 963 -86.63 -80.05 -4.30
C GLN A 963 -87.10 -81.33 -5.01
N TRP A 964 -86.47 -81.72 -6.12
CA TRP A 964 -86.87 -82.92 -6.87
C TRP A 964 -86.78 -84.18 -6.02
N TRP A 965 -85.63 -84.42 -5.37
CA TRP A 965 -85.45 -85.59 -4.49
C TRP A 965 -86.44 -85.63 -3.33
N SER A 966 -86.85 -84.48 -2.80
CA SER A 966 -87.84 -84.40 -1.71
C SER A 966 -89.28 -84.74 -2.15
N THR A 967 -89.60 -84.59 -3.44
CA THR A 967 -90.96 -84.81 -3.98
C THR A 967 -91.23 -86.24 -4.44
N LEU A 968 -90.20 -87.10 -4.48
CA LEU A 968 -90.32 -88.46 -4.98
C LEU A 968 -90.96 -89.40 -3.95
N ASP A 969 -91.93 -90.18 -4.40
CA ASP A 969 -92.51 -91.24 -3.58
C ASP A 969 -91.55 -92.44 -3.48
N ILE A 970 -90.86 -92.52 -2.34
CA ILE A 970 -89.92 -93.60 -2.01
C ILE A 970 -90.56 -94.71 -1.17
N THR A 971 -91.88 -94.70 -0.97
CA THR A 971 -92.57 -95.71 -0.16
C THR A 971 -92.36 -97.13 -0.69
N PHE A 972 -92.14 -97.29 -2.00
CA PHE A 972 -91.81 -98.58 -2.61
C PHE A 972 -90.53 -99.23 -2.07
N LEU A 973 -89.58 -98.46 -1.50
CA LEU A 973 -88.39 -99.00 -0.85
C LEU A 973 -88.70 -99.66 0.50
N GLN A 974 -89.83 -99.30 1.10
CA GLN A 974 -90.32 -99.84 2.37
C GLN A 974 -91.40 -100.91 2.17
N TRP A 975 -91.80 -101.17 0.93
CA TRP A 975 -92.81 -102.17 0.62
C TRP A 975 -92.31 -103.58 0.96
N GLN A 976 -93.09 -104.31 1.75
CA GLN A 976 -92.85 -105.71 2.10
C GLN A 976 -93.91 -106.61 1.45
N PRO A 977 -93.55 -107.80 0.97
CA PRO A 977 -94.51 -108.72 0.41
C PRO A 977 -95.50 -109.18 1.49
N PRO A 978 -96.81 -109.25 1.20
CA PRO A 978 -97.77 -109.90 2.09
C PRO A 978 -97.35 -111.35 2.35
N GLU A 979 -97.53 -111.88 3.56
CA GLU A 979 -97.09 -113.26 3.93
C GLU A 979 -97.56 -114.33 2.92
N ILE A 980 -98.74 -114.14 2.34
CA ILE A 980 -99.31 -115.02 1.33
C ILE A 980 -98.43 -115.10 0.07
N ALA A 981 -97.80 -114.00 -0.34
CA ALA A 981 -96.93 -113.94 -1.51
C ALA A 981 -95.67 -114.82 -1.40
N GLU A 982 -95.29 -115.20 -0.17
CA GLU A 982 -94.12 -116.04 0.11
C GLU A 982 -94.46 -117.55 0.09
N LEU A 983 -95.73 -117.92 -0.06
CA LEU A 983 -96.14 -119.32 -0.22
C LEU A 983 -95.60 -119.91 -1.52
N GLN A 984 -94.96 -121.08 -1.43
CA GLN A 984 -94.35 -121.76 -2.59
C GLN A 984 -95.35 -122.04 -3.72
N GLN A 985 -96.64 -122.17 -3.41
CA GLN A 985 -97.72 -122.45 -4.36
C GLN A 985 -97.96 -121.31 -5.37
N LEU A 986 -97.63 -120.07 -5.02
CA LEU A 986 -97.75 -118.90 -5.90
C LEU A 986 -96.54 -118.71 -6.83
N ASN A 987 -95.43 -119.41 -6.56
CA ASN A 987 -94.19 -119.39 -7.36
C ASN A 987 -93.61 -117.97 -7.61
N LEU A 988 -93.85 -117.03 -6.69
CA LEU A 988 -93.45 -115.62 -6.79
C LEU A 988 -92.01 -115.33 -6.31
N SER A 989 -91.29 -116.34 -5.83
CA SER A 989 -89.97 -116.18 -5.16
C SER A 989 -88.94 -115.40 -6.00
N LYS A 990 -88.79 -115.74 -7.29
CA LYS A 990 -87.86 -115.03 -8.20
C LYS A 990 -88.23 -113.55 -8.40
N ARG A 991 -89.53 -113.21 -8.43
CA ARG A 991 -89.97 -111.81 -8.58
C ARG A 991 -89.73 -111.02 -7.29
N LEU A 992 -89.97 -111.63 -6.14
CA LEU A 992 -89.70 -111.01 -4.84
C LEU A 992 -88.19 -110.75 -4.66
N GLU A 993 -87.33 -111.66 -5.11
CA GLU A 993 -85.88 -111.47 -5.13
C GLU A 993 -85.48 -110.32 -6.08
N SER A 994 -86.06 -110.27 -7.28
CA SER A 994 -85.84 -109.16 -8.23
C SER A 994 -86.33 -107.80 -7.70
N ILE A 995 -87.46 -107.75 -6.98
CA ILE A 995 -87.94 -106.52 -6.32
C ILE A 995 -86.94 -106.07 -5.25
N ARG A 996 -86.42 -106.99 -4.42
CA ARG A 996 -85.41 -106.67 -3.41
C ARG A 996 -84.11 -106.16 -4.04
N GLU A 997 -83.66 -106.76 -5.14
CA GLU A 997 -82.50 -106.27 -5.91
C GLU A 997 -82.74 -104.86 -6.47
N LEU A 998 -83.92 -104.59 -7.05
CA LEU A 998 -84.28 -103.26 -7.57
C LEU A 998 -84.43 -102.20 -6.46
N GLN A 999 -84.97 -102.58 -5.29
CA GLN A 999 -85.02 -101.72 -4.11
C GLN A 999 -83.61 -101.39 -3.61
N GLN A 1000 -82.72 -102.38 -3.55
CA GLN A 1000 -81.32 -102.19 -3.16
C GLN A 1000 -80.55 -101.31 -4.16
N GLN A 1001 -80.76 -101.50 -5.47
CA GLN A 1001 -80.19 -100.63 -6.50
C GLN A 1001 -80.73 -99.19 -6.37
N SER A 1002 -82.03 -99.02 -6.14
CA SER A 1002 -82.63 -97.69 -5.95
C SER A 1002 -82.05 -96.97 -4.73
N GLN A 1003 -81.76 -97.67 -3.63
CA GLN A 1003 -81.09 -97.10 -2.46
C GLN A 1003 -79.67 -96.58 -2.77
N GLN A 1004 -78.94 -97.20 -3.70
CA GLN A 1004 -77.60 -96.74 -4.09
C GLN A 1004 -77.61 -95.41 -4.85
N TRP A 1005 -78.70 -95.11 -5.55
CA TRP A 1005 -78.83 -93.88 -6.35
C TRP A 1005 -79.50 -92.74 -5.60
N LEU A 1006 -80.03 -92.99 -4.39
CA LEU A 1006 -80.74 -92.01 -3.59
C LEU A 1006 -79.77 -90.93 -3.09
N CYS A 1007 -79.92 -89.72 -3.61
CA CYS A 1007 -79.06 -88.61 -3.27
C CYS A 1007 -79.71 -87.76 -2.18
N GLN A 1008 -79.09 -87.71 -0.99
CA GLN A 1008 -79.64 -86.96 0.16
C GLN A 1008 -79.25 -85.49 0.16
N GLN A 1009 -78.14 -85.14 -0.50
CA GLN A 1009 -77.63 -83.78 -0.58
C GLN A 1009 -76.85 -83.60 -1.88
N CYS A 1010 -77.03 -82.47 -2.57
CA CYS A 1010 -76.25 -82.12 -3.75
C CYS A 1010 -74.74 -82.13 -3.45
N SER A 1011 -73.94 -82.76 -4.32
CA SER A 1011 -72.47 -82.75 -4.19
C SER A 1011 -71.88 -81.38 -4.47
N ASP A 1012 -70.68 -81.11 -3.94
CA ASP A 1012 -69.94 -79.87 -4.19
C ASP A 1012 -69.74 -79.63 -5.70
N LEU A 1013 -70.36 -78.56 -6.19
CA LEU A 1013 -70.32 -78.14 -7.60
C LEU A 1013 -69.07 -77.31 -7.91
N SER A 1014 -68.05 -77.28 -7.06
CA SER A 1014 -66.85 -76.45 -7.28
C SER A 1014 -66.06 -76.82 -8.56
N TYR A 1015 -66.11 -78.08 -9.00
CA TYR A 1015 -65.36 -78.59 -10.17
C TYR A 1015 -66.20 -79.43 -11.15
N GLN A 1016 -67.48 -79.67 -10.86
CA GLN A 1016 -68.39 -80.44 -11.70
C GLN A 1016 -69.68 -79.65 -11.93
N PRO A 1017 -70.25 -79.67 -13.15
CA PRO A 1017 -71.42 -78.86 -13.50
C PRO A 1017 -72.72 -79.38 -12.88
N CYS A 1018 -72.77 -80.66 -12.52
CA CYS A 1018 -73.94 -81.34 -12.02
C CYS A 1018 -73.57 -82.31 -10.88
N CYS A 1019 -74.57 -82.68 -10.09
CA CYS A 1019 -74.42 -83.64 -9.01
C CYS A 1019 -74.11 -85.05 -9.55
N LYS A 1020 -73.29 -85.82 -8.82
CA LYS A 1020 -72.93 -87.20 -9.19
C LYS A 1020 -74.12 -88.15 -9.38
N CYS A 1021 -75.30 -87.81 -8.84
CA CYS A 1021 -76.52 -88.56 -9.04
C CYS A 1021 -77.02 -88.51 -10.50
N GLY A 1022 -76.56 -87.55 -11.31
CA GLY A 1022 -76.97 -87.39 -12.70
C GLY A 1022 -78.29 -86.63 -12.88
N PHE A 1023 -78.63 -85.75 -11.94
CA PHE A 1023 -79.83 -84.91 -12.02
C PHE A 1023 -79.72 -83.87 -13.14
N ASP A 1024 -80.79 -83.70 -13.93
CA ASP A 1024 -80.81 -82.85 -15.11
C ASP A 1024 -81.84 -81.69 -15.04
N PHE A 1025 -82.12 -81.19 -13.84
CA PHE A 1025 -83.22 -80.26 -13.50
C PHE A 1025 -84.63 -80.85 -13.54
N CYS A 1026 -84.86 -81.95 -14.25
CA CYS A 1026 -86.19 -82.53 -14.39
C CYS A 1026 -86.29 -83.90 -13.71
N HIS A 1027 -85.25 -84.72 -13.82
CA HIS A 1027 -85.22 -86.07 -13.29
C HIS A 1027 -83.80 -86.62 -13.13
N VAL A 1028 -83.70 -87.82 -12.55
CA VAL A 1028 -82.52 -88.68 -12.62
C VAL A 1028 -82.93 -89.94 -13.36
N GLU A 1029 -82.60 -90.01 -14.66
CA GLU A 1029 -83.04 -91.06 -15.60
C GLU A 1029 -82.85 -92.48 -15.03
N LYS A 1030 -81.69 -92.74 -14.43
CA LYS A 1030 -81.37 -94.04 -13.83
C LYS A 1030 -82.27 -94.38 -12.63
N PHE A 1031 -82.53 -93.40 -11.75
CA PHE A 1031 -83.36 -93.62 -10.56
C PHE A 1031 -84.83 -93.80 -10.96
N THR A 1032 -85.35 -92.94 -11.84
CA THR A 1032 -86.75 -93.03 -12.30
C THR A 1032 -87.03 -94.32 -13.05
N THR A 1033 -86.08 -94.81 -13.85
CA THR A 1033 -86.22 -96.08 -14.57
C THR A 1033 -86.27 -97.28 -13.61
N ILE A 1034 -85.37 -97.34 -12.63
CA ILE A 1034 -85.34 -98.43 -11.63
C ILE A 1034 -86.59 -98.36 -10.74
N GLN A 1035 -87.00 -97.17 -10.31
CA GLN A 1035 -88.23 -96.95 -9.53
C GLN A 1035 -89.46 -97.46 -10.29
N GLN A 1036 -89.63 -97.09 -11.56
CA GLN A 1036 -90.74 -97.57 -12.39
C GLN A 1036 -90.72 -99.09 -12.57
N GLN A 1037 -89.55 -99.68 -12.83
CA GLN A 1037 -89.41 -101.13 -12.94
C GLN A 1037 -89.78 -101.84 -11.63
N CYS A 1038 -89.37 -101.29 -10.48
CA CYS A 1038 -89.68 -101.85 -9.17
C CYS A 1038 -91.18 -101.77 -8.88
N LEU A 1039 -91.81 -100.61 -9.07
CA LEU A 1039 -93.24 -100.40 -8.90
C LEU A 1039 -94.08 -101.31 -9.79
N GLN A 1040 -93.68 -101.50 -11.06
CA GLN A 1040 -94.36 -102.44 -11.97
C GLN A 1040 -94.28 -103.89 -11.51
N GLN A 1041 -93.15 -104.31 -10.91
CA GLN A 1041 -93.03 -105.68 -10.37
C GLN A 1041 -93.87 -105.85 -9.10
N ILE A 1042 -93.91 -104.84 -8.23
CA ILE A 1042 -94.78 -104.81 -7.04
C ILE A 1042 -96.25 -104.94 -7.45
N GLU A 1043 -96.71 -104.13 -8.39
CA GLU A 1043 -98.09 -104.18 -8.90
C GLU A 1043 -98.43 -105.55 -9.51
N ARG A 1044 -97.49 -106.16 -10.25
CA ARG A 1044 -97.66 -107.51 -10.81
C ARG A 1044 -97.78 -108.59 -9.73
N VAL A 1045 -97.02 -108.48 -8.64
CA VAL A 1045 -97.16 -109.37 -7.47
C VAL A 1045 -98.55 -109.24 -6.88
N GLU A 1046 -99.05 -108.01 -6.68
CA GLU A 1046 -100.41 -107.78 -6.18
C GLU A 1046 -101.50 -108.34 -7.11
N ILE A 1047 -101.32 -108.21 -8.42
CA ILE A 1047 -102.22 -108.78 -9.43
C ILE A 1047 -102.19 -110.31 -9.41
N GLU A 1048 -101.02 -110.94 -9.33
CA GLU A 1048 -100.90 -112.40 -9.27
C GLU A 1048 -101.52 -112.96 -7.98
N ILE A 1049 -101.34 -112.28 -6.83
CA ILE A 1049 -102.03 -112.62 -5.57
C ILE A 1049 -103.55 -112.49 -5.73
N LYS A 1050 -104.05 -111.38 -6.29
CA LYS A 1050 -105.50 -111.20 -6.55
C LYS A 1050 -106.05 -112.26 -7.50
N ARG A 1051 -105.31 -112.67 -8.53
CA ARG A 1051 -105.70 -113.75 -9.46
C ARG A 1051 -105.78 -115.11 -8.77
N PHE A 1052 -104.86 -115.42 -7.86
CA PHE A 1052 -104.90 -116.66 -7.08
C PHE A 1052 -106.19 -116.77 -6.25
N PHE A 1053 -106.60 -115.67 -5.59
CA PHE A 1053 -107.86 -115.64 -4.84
C PHE A 1053 -109.14 -115.57 -5.70
N ALA A 1054 -109.02 -115.24 -7.00
CA ALA A 1054 -110.16 -115.13 -7.91
C ALA A 1054 -110.50 -116.43 -8.66
N GLN A 1055 -109.72 -117.51 -8.52
CA GLN A 1055 -110.06 -118.81 -9.11
C GLN A 1055 -111.20 -119.48 -8.32
N THR A 1056 -112.40 -119.53 -8.92
CA THR A 1056 -113.60 -120.15 -8.35
C THR A 1056 -113.84 -121.55 -8.96
N GLN A 1057 -113.68 -122.58 -8.11
CA GLN A 1057 -114.11 -123.99 -8.18
C GLN A 1057 -113.64 -124.89 -9.35
N ILE A 1058 -112.80 -125.90 -9.03
CA ILE A 1058 -113.24 -127.26 -8.64
C ILE A 1058 -112.44 -127.69 -7.41
#